data_AF-A0A938SWD2-F1
#
_entry.id   AF-A0A938SWD2-F1
#
_cell.length_a   1.000
_cell.length_b   1.000
_cell.length_c   1.000
_cell.angle_alpha   90.00
_cell.angle_beta   90.00
_cell.angle_gamma   90.00
#
_symmetry.space_group_name_H-M   'P 1'
#
loop_
_entity.id
_entity.type
_entity.pdbx_description
1 polymer ?
#
loop_
_entity_poly.entity_id
_entity_poly.type
_entity_poly.pdbx_seq_one_letter_code
_entity_poly.pdbx_strand_id
1 'polypeptide(L)'
;MNERVRRELRRLLAAGDLLESAALRTLYESDSQRLFRRAPDLVVFPRNTEQCAAIVKLAAEEGLPITARGAGTGLSGGAVPLEGGLLVSFTRMRQILSWDAPARRAWVQPGLVNRELQEFLAPAGLCFAPDPSSQTVSTLGGNVAENAGGPHCFKIGVTTQHLLSLEVVDDRGGLHRLGCGSPGGDPLDALGLLTGSEGTLALVTAMELALSPLPEAVVTLLAPYASLEAACAVVGRVLARGLRPAALEILDREAIRAVEASVFRAGYPAAAEAVLLVELDGLPGEVAAERAELAALLASEGALWLREATDPVERRQLWRGRKGAFGALGRLYRDILVQDICVPISRLPEAIRRVGELAAAAELPVANVFHAGDGNLHPNIGFDRENPNQLRRLQHLNEGLMLLAVELGGTLSGEHGIGIEKAAFLPLGLSAEDREPQLRLKKALDPRGILNPGKIFPPSDLRPGAAPLRVVTTRAGSAEGEEPPRFFRPEDGAELARLLEDRSGRGRLLYPTGARLLDELPPLPGPAQWILSTASLRGVLEHSQADFTVEAAAGTPWVELQAALGEADRELDWQVSHPEQRSVGGVVACDESWPWRGGQRSPRDRLLGAGGLLSDGSPFCCGGRVMKNVTAYDLTRLLAGSRGALAIVTRLRLRTRPRPEARRLLVFGYRNPDRALAAGRAVFRRCDFAAGQLLLGPGLLLEGLEPATHLVIGLEGRARSLEEQEQRLLALLGQDGLLPLITAREGLESGPWLRAIRDFPGAGSLALRSSLREYRGALDRLAALLPALGPRWALDFPGRRLRVEPSPEFREGQLPPLGGGVLLRRSEVGPRGVEGQSDFQGLSGAAYLERVARALDPEGRLAPGRWLFG
;
A
#
# COMPACT_ATOMS: atom_id res chain seq x y z
N MET A 1 16.99 -33.04 -12.16
CA MET A 1 16.33 -33.33 -10.86
C MET A 1 16.63 -34.75 -10.36
N ASN A 2 17.02 -34.91 -9.09
CA ASN A 2 17.36 -36.19 -8.44
C ASN A 2 16.11 -37.05 -8.12
N GLU A 3 16.21 -38.38 -8.14
CA GLU A 3 15.11 -39.31 -7.81
C GLU A 3 14.70 -39.23 -6.33
N ARG A 4 15.60 -38.83 -5.42
CA ARG A 4 15.23 -38.51 -4.03
C ARG A 4 14.11 -37.46 -3.99
N VAL A 5 14.29 -36.35 -4.70
CA VAL A 5 13.33 -35.24 -4.74
C VAL A 5 12.00 -35.69 -5.32
N ARG A 6 12.02 -36.44 -6.43
CA ARG A 6 10.80 -37.00 -7.04
C ARG A 6 10.04 -37.89 -6.07
N ARG A 7 10.73 -38.79 -5.37
CA ARG A 7 10.11 -39.69 -4.38
C ARG A 7 9.50 -38.94 -3.20
N GLU A 8 10.17 -37.94 -2.64
CA GLU A 8 9.61 -37.16 -1.53
C GLU A 8 8.42 -36.29 -2.00
N LEU A 9 8.49 -35.68 -3.20
CA LEU A 9 7.34 -34.97 -3.78
C LEU A 9 6.13 -35.90 -4.01
N ARG A 10 6.33 -37.13 -4.50
CA ARG A 10 5.27 -38.15 -4.64
C ARG A 10 4.69 -38.63 -3.30
N ARG A 11 5.34 -38.37 -2.16
CA ARG A 11 4.80 -38.61 -0.80
C ARG A 11 4.02 -37.41 -0.28
N LEU A 12 4.45 -36.19 -0.61
CA LEU A 12 3.81 -34.94 -0.18
C LEU A 12 2.54 -34.59 -0.99
N LEU A 13 2.47 -35.04 -2.25
CA LEU A 13 1.47 -34.63 -3.23
C LEU A 13 0.67 -35.82 -3.77
N ALA A 14 -0.61 -35.58 -4.11
CA ALA A 14 -1.45 -36.60 -4.72
C ALA A 14 -1.03 -36.86 -6.19
N ALA A 15 -1.47 -38.00 -6.74
CA ALA A 15 -1.06 -38.52 -8.06
C ALA A 15 -1.40 -37.64 -9.29
N GLY A 16 -2.04 -36.48 -9.10
CA GLY A 16 -2.30 -35.47 -10.14
C GLY A 16 -1.76 -34.07 -9.81
N ASP A 17 -1.01 -33.91 -8.72
CA ASP A 17 -0.49 -32.63 -8.23
C ASP A 17 1.05 -32.51 -8.39
N LEU A 18 1.67 -33.45 -9.13
CA LEU A 18 3.07 -33.40 -9.58
C LEU A 18 3.12 -33.65 -11.09
N LEU A 19 3.69 -32.71 -11.85
CA LEU A 19 3.84 -32.80 -13.31
C LEU A 19 5.28 -33.11 -13.70
N GLU A 20 5.53 -34.36 -14.09
CA GLU A 20 6.87 -34.82 -14.50
C GLU A 20 7.09 -34.78 -16.02
N SER A 21 6.02 -34.92 -16.81
CA SER A 21 6.06 -35.02 -18.29
C SER A 21 6.71 -33.80 -18.94
N ALA A 22 7.78 -34.02 -19.71
CA ALA A 22 8.50 -32.96 -20.41
C ALA A 22 7.60 -32.17 -21.37
N ALA A 23 6.75 -32.87 -22.13
CA ALA A 23 5.82 -32.23 -23.07
C ALA A 23 4.82 -31.30 -22.38
N LEU A 24 4.29 -31.70 -21.21
CA LEU A 24 3.32 -30.88 -20.47
C LEU A 24 3.98 -29.73 -19.69
N ARG A 25 5.25 -29.86 -19.30
CA ARG A 25 6.00 -28.77 -18.63
C ARG A 25 6.25 -27.56 -19.53
N THR A 26 6.20 -27.70 -20.86
CA THR A 26 6.26 -26.58 -21.81
C THR A 26 5.12 -25.57 -21.64
N LEU A 27 3.94 -26.02 -21.17
CA LEU A 27 2.80 -25.13 -20.86
C LEU A 27 3.10 -24.11 -19.74
N TYR A 28 4.18 -24.34 -18.98
CA TYR A 28 4.64 -23.50 -17.88
C TYR A 28 5.95 -22.77 -18.20
N GLU A 29 6.42 -22.80 -19.46
CA GLU A 29 7.73 -22.25 -19.83
C GLU A 29 7.76 -20.71 -19.88
N SER A 30 6.60 -20.07 -20.05
CA SER A 30 6.48 -18.60 -20.13
C SER A 30 5.25 -18.10 -19.37
N ASP A 31 5.25 -16.81 -19.07
CA ASP A 31 4.04 -16.04 -18.75
C ASP A 31 3.38 -15.53 -20.06
N SER A 32 2.62 -14.44 -19.96
CA SER A 32 1.87 -13.89 -21.10
C SER A 32 2.72 -13.05 -22.06
N GLN A 33 3.91 -12.59 -21.66
CA GLN A 33 4.82 -11.86 -22.55
C GLN A 33 5.43 -12.77 -23.62
N ARG A 34 5.60 -14.08 -23.32
CA ARG A 34 6.10 -15.13 -24.24
C ARG A 34 7.47 -14.90 -24.90
N LEU A 35 8.12 -13.77 -24.64
CA LEU A 35 9.48 -13.44 -25.11
C LEU A 35 10.52 -14.27 -24.34
N PHE A 36 10.36 -14.35 -23.03
CA PHE A 36 11.19 -15.17 -22.13
C PHE A 36 10.57 -16.56 -21.99
N ARG A 37 11.39 -17.62 -22.15
CA ARG A 37 10.95 -19.02 -22.11
C ARG A 37 12.00 -19.90 -21.45
N ARG A 38 11.57 -20.69 -20.46
CA ARG A 38 12.37 -21.77 -19.87
C ARG A 38 11.42 -22.79 -19.22
N ALA A 39 11.51 -24.05 -19.59
CA ALA A 39 10.72 -25.10 -18.93
C ALA A 39 11.27 -25.37 -17.50
N PRO A 40 10.40 -25.52 -16.47
CA PRO A 40 10.82 -25.96 -15.14
C PRO A 40 11.19 -27.45 -15.17
N ASP A 41 11.98 -27.94 -14.21
CA ASP A 41 12.27 -29.38 -14.09
C ASP A 41 11.03 -30.19 -13.69
N LEU A 42 10.21 -29.62 -12.80
CA LEU A 42 8.96 -30.17 -12.28
C LEU A 42 7.95 -29.04 -12.01
N VAL A 43 6.66 -29.31 -12.16
CA VAL A 43 5.58 -28.44 -11.65
C VAL A 43 4.88 -29.15 -10.50
N VAL A 44 4.62 -28.43 -9.40
CA VAL A 44 3.94 -28.94 -8.21
C VAL A 44 2.72 -28.07 -7.88
N PHE A 45 1.65 -28.70 -7.41
CA PHE A 45 0.36 -28.06 -7.16
C PHE A 45 -0.08 -28.26 -5.70
N PRO A 46 0.48 -27.51 -4.72
CA PRO A 46 0.04 -27.61 -3.33
C PRO A 46 -1.46 -27.25 -3.21
N ARG A 47 -2.14 -27.87 -2.23
CA ARG A 47 -3.55 -27.63 -1.90
C ARG A 47 -3.73 -26.81 -0.61
N ASN A 48 -2.70 -26.76 0.22
CA ASN A 48 -2.67 -26.04 1.48
C ASN A 48 -1.27 -25.49 1.78
N THR A 49 -1.21 -24.68 2.83
CA THR A 49 0.00 -24.00 3.31
C THR A 49 1.06 -24.99 3.76
N GLU A 50 0.69 -26.10 4.38
CA GLU A 50 1.58 -27.13 4.90
C GLU A 50 2.32 -27.87 3.77
N GLN A 51 1.64 -28.21 2.68
CA GLN A 51 2.28 -28.77 1.48
C GLN A 51 3.24 -27.76 0.84
N CYS A 52 2.87 -26.48 0.79
CA CYS A 52 3.75 -25.44 0.27
C CYS A 52 5.04 -25.31 1.13
N ALA A 53 4.91 -25.30 2.46
CA ALA A 53 6.05 -25.32 3.38
C ALA A 53 6.95 -26.56 3.20
N ALA A 54 6.36 -27.75 3.07
CA ALA A 54 7.12 -28.98 2.86
C ALA A 54 7.88 -28.98 1.52
N ILE A 55 7.28 -28.44 0.45
CA ILE A 55 7.94 -28.25 -0.84
C ILE A 55 9.13 -27.29 -0.72
N VAL A 56 8.93 -26.11 -0.12
CA VAL A 56 9.99 -25.10 0.01
C VAL A 56 11.14 -25.61 0.90
N LYS A 57 10.82 -26.33 1.98
CA LYS A 57 11.83 -26.99 2.82
C LYS A 57 12.65 -28.01 2.03
N LEU A 58 12.01 -28.90 1.25
CA LEU A 58 12.71 -29.88 0.41
C LEU A 58 13.61 -29.20 -0.64
N ALA A 59 13.12 -28.13 -1.26
CA ALA A 59 13.91 -27.34 -2.20
C ALA A 59 15.10 -26.64 -1.53
N ALA A 60 14.92 -26.13 -0.31
CA ALA A 60 15.98 -25.52 0.49
C ALA A 60 17.07 -26.52 0.92
N GLU A 61 16.69 -27.76 1.26
CA GLU A 61 17.61 -28.86 1.59
C GLU A 61 18.44 -29.31 0.38
N GLU A 62 17.90 -29.23 -0.83
CA GLU A 62 18.51 -29.72 -2.08
C GLU A 62 19.07 -28.58 -2.97
N GLY A 63 19.00 -27.31 -2.53
CA GLY A 63 19.48 -26.15 -3.27
C GLY A 63 18.72 -25.86 -4.57
N LEU A 64 17.43 -26.23 -4.65
CA LEU A 64 16.63 -26.13 -5.86
C LEU A 64 15.98 -24.75 -6.02
N PRO A 65 16.11 -24.09 -7.18
CA PRO A 65 15.32 -22.91 -7.52
C PRO A 65 13.81 -23.19 -7.44
N ILE A 66 13.07 -22.19 -6.96
CA ILE A 66 11.62 -22.17 -6.86
C ILE A 66 11.10 -20.97 -7.66
N THR A 67 10.12 -21.18 -8.53
CA THR A 67 9.34 -20.09 -9.14
C THR A 67 7.87 -20.25 -8.75
N ALA A 68 7.32 -19.24 -8.08
CA ALA A 68 5.90 -19.17 -7.75
C ALA A 68 5.07 -18.81 -8.99
N ARG A 69 3.88 -19.40 -9.15
CA ARG A 69 2.98 -19.08 -10.26
C ARG A 69 1.51 -19.15 -9.87
N GLY A 70 0.77 -18.07 -10.11
CA GLY A 70 -0.69 -18.07 -10.19
C GLY A 70 -1.17 -18.65 -11.52
N ALA A 71 -1.91 -17.87 -12.31
CA ALA A 71 -2.27 -18.24 -13.68
C ALA A 71 -1.14 -18.03 -14.70
N GLY A 72 -0.14 -17.18 -14.41
CA GLY A 72 0.90 -16.80 -15.38
C GLY A 72 0.48 -15.69 -16.35
N THR A 73 -0.37 -14.78 -15.89
CA THR A 73 -0.85 -13.59 -16.62
C THR A 73 0.11 -12.40 -16.58
N GLY A 74 1.28 -12.54 -15.94
CA GLY A 74 2.31 -11.50 -15.87
C GLY A 74 2.95 -11.19 -17.23
N LEU A 75 3.59 -10.02 -17.29
CA LEU A 75 4.18 -9.46 -18.52
C LEU A 75 5.68 -9.12 -18.37
N SER A 76 6.27 -9.24 -17.18
CA SER A 76 7.68 -8.94 -16.88
C SER A 76 8.63 -10.14 -16.98
N GLY A 77 8.11 -11.36 -17.16
CA GLY A 77 8.88 -12.59 -16.99
C GLY A 77 8.94 -13.11 -15.54
N GLY A 78 8.25 -12.47 -14.58
CA GLY A 78 8.27 -12.84 -13.16
C GLY A 78 7.94 -14.32 -12.89
N ALA A 79 6.99 -14.89 -13.64
CA ALA A 79 6.56 -16.29 -13.50
C ALA A 79 7.31 -17.30 -14.40
N VAL A 80 8.45 -16.91 -14.98
CA VAL A 80 9.30 -17.77 -15.81
C VAL A 80 10.36 -18.48 -14.95
N PRO A 81 10.46 -19.81 -14.95
CA PRO A 81 11.44 -20.54 -14.15
C PRO A 81 12.83 -20.52 -14.82
N LEU A 82 13.44 -19.33 -14.87
CA LEU A 82 14.69 -19.02 -15.57
C LEU A 82 15.85 -20.00 -15.30
N GLU A 83 16.01 -20.42 -14.04
CA GLU A 83 17.05 -21.38 -13.61
C GLU A 83 16.56 -22.85 -13.63
N GLY A 84 15.37 -23.13 -14.17
CA GLY A 84 14.73 -24.44 -14.07
C GLY A 84 14.12 -24.68 -12.69
N GLY A 85 14.39 -25.85 -12.09
CA GLY A 85 13.96 -26.15 -10.72
C GLY A 85 12.46 -26.46 -10.59
N LEU A 86 11.89 -26.14 -9.42
CA LEU A 86 10.48 -26.38 -9.12
C LEU A 86 9.64 -25.15 -9.45
N LEU A 87 8.58 -25.33 -10.25
CA LEU A 87 7.53 -24.34 -10.38
C LEU A 87 6.35 -24.70 -9.48
N VAL A 88 6.03 -23.82 -8.52
CA VAL A 88 4.95 -24.00 -7.55
C VAL A 88 3.71 -23.28 -8.08
N SER A 89 2.73 -24.04 -8.56
CA SER A 89 1.48 -23.49 -9.10
C SER A 89 0.37 -23.49 -8.06
N PHE A 90 -0.11 -22.29 -7.71
CA PHE A 90 -1.16 -22.10 -6.71
C PHE A 90 -2.58 -22.39 -7.22
N THR A 91 -2.73 -22.87 -8.46
CA THR A 91 -4.04 -23.12 -9.12
C THR A 91 -4.91 -24.21 -8.47
N ARG A 92 -4.45 -24.87 -7.39
CA ARG A 92 -5.25 -25.75 -6.53
C ARG A 92 -5.66 -25.10 -5.20
N MET A 93 -4.99 -24.03 -4.76
CA MET A 93 -5.32 -23.26 -3.56
C MET A 93 -6.31 -22.15 -3.93
N ARG A 94 -7.59 -22.49 -4.10
CA ARG A 94 -8.62 -21.60 -4.68
C ARG A 94 -9.79 -21.27 -3.73
N GLN A 95 -9.67 -21.58 -2.44
CA GLN A 95 -10.78 -21.42 -1.51
C GLN A 95 -10.91 -19.99 -0.96
N ILE A 96 -12.15 -19.53 -0.84
CA ILE A 96 -12.53 -18.50 0.16
C ILE A 96 -12.64 -19.26 1.48
N LEU A 97 -11.71 -18.98 2.40
CA LEU A 97 -11.56 -19.72 3.66
C LEU A 97 -12.50 -19.18 4.74
N SER A 98 -12.69 -17.86 4.79
CA SER A 98 -13.72 -17.19 5.58
C SER A 98 -14.02 -15.81 5.02
N TRP A 99 -15.18 -15.23 5.37
CA TRP A 99 -15.49 -13.83 5.08
C TRP A 99 -16.52 -13.30 6.07
N ASP A 100 -16.55 -11.99 6.24
CA ASP A 100 -17.48 -11.27 7.14
C ASP A 100 -17.91 -9.99 6.42
N ALA A 101 -19.06 -10.02 5.75
CA ALA A 101 -19.63 -8.85 5.05
C ALA A 101 -19.84 -7.66 6.01
N PRO A 102 -20.40 -7.85 7.23
CA PRO A 102 -20.53 -6.78 8.22
C PRO A 102 -19.22 -6.13 8.71
N ALA A 103 -18.09 -6.84 8.66
CA ALA A 103 -16.75 -6.30 8.91
C ALA A 103 -16.01 -5.90 7.63
N ARG A 104 -16.57 -6.24 6.45
CA ARG A 104 -16.04 -6.02 5.10
C ARG A 104 -14.66 -6.65 4.88
N ARG A 105 -14.56 -7.97 5.14
CA ARG A 105 -13.29 -8.72 4.99
C ARG A 105 -13.48 -10.11 4.42
N ALA A 106 -12.43 -10.63 3.76
CA ALA A 106 -12.35 -12.02 3.31
C ALA A 106 -10.94 -12.59 3.52
N TRP A 107 -10.84 -13.80 4.09
CA TRP A 107 -9.60 -14.60 4.13
C TRP A 107 -9.64 -15.60 2.96
N VAL A 108 -8.66 -15.52 2.05
CA VAL A 108 -8.69 -16.23 0.75
C VAL A 108 -7.34 -16.83 0.38
N GLN A 109 -7.37 -17.87 -0.46
CA GLN A 109 -6.18 -18.54 -1.00
C GLN A 109 -5.67 -17.90 -2.32
N PRO A 110 -4.35 -17.96 -2.61
CA PRO A 110 -3.68 -17.24 -3.70
C PRO A 110 -4.06 -17.65 -5.13
N GLY A 111 -4.63 -18.84 -5.32
CA GLY A 111 -5.09 -19.34 -6.62
C GLY A 111 -6.51 -18.94 -6.99
N LEU A 112 -7.29 -18.34 -6.08
CA LEU A 112 -8.61 -17.81 -6.39
C LEU A 112 -8.49 -16.72 -7.47
N VAL A 113 -9.31 -16.79 -8.51
CA VAL A 113 -9.32 -15.80 -9.59
C VAL A 113 -9.98 -14.52 -9.08
N ASN A 114 -9.40 -13.35 -9.38
CA ASN A 114 -9.90 -12.06 -8.92
C ASN A 114 -11.41 -11.90 -9.24
N ARG A 115 -11.81 -12.17 -10.49
CA ARG A 115 -13.21 -12.10 -10.92
C ARG A 115 -14.16 -13.02 -10.16
N GLU A 116 -13.72 -14.21 -9.73
CA GLU A 116 -14.55 -15.14 -8.95
C GLU A 116 -14.87 -14.57 -7.56
N LEU A 117 -13.90 -13.88 -6.93
CA LEU A 117 -14.16 -13.16 -5.68
C LEU A 117 -15.13 -11.98 -5.90
N GLN A 118 -14.97 -11.21 -6.98
CA GLN A 118 -15.89 -10.11 -7.30
C GLN A 118 -17.34 -10.59 -7.45
N GLU A 119 -17.55 -11.70 -8.16
CA GLU A 119 -18.87 -12.27 -8.41
C GLU A 119 -19.48 -12.90 -7.14
N PHE A 120 -18.64 -13.45 -6.25
CA PHE A 120 -19.08 -13.93 -4.94
C PHE A 120 -19.53 -12.79 -3.99
N LEU A 121 -18.86 -11.63 -4.03
CA LEU A 121 -19.13 -10.51 -3.14
C LEU A 121 -20.28 -9.60 -3.61
N ALA A 122 -20.50 -9.49 -4.92
CA ALA A 122 -21.49 -8.58 -5.50
C ALA A 122 -22.92 -8.72 -4.93
N PRO A 123 -23.47 -9.94 -4.64
CA PRO A 123 -24.79 -10.08 -4.01
C PRO A 123 -24.89 -9.47 -2.61
N ALA A 124 -23.77 -9.28 -1.91
CA ALA A 124 -23.71 -8.61 -0.61
C ALA A 124 -23.51 -7.08 -0.72
N GLY A 125 -23.49 -6.53 -1.94
CA GLY A 125 -23.18 -5.12 -2.20
C GLY A 125 -21.71 -4.77 -2.01
N LEU A 126 -20.81 -5.75 -2.04
CA LEU A 126 -19.36 -5.59 -1.81
C LEU A 126 -18.53 -5.98 -3.05
N CYS A 127 -17.29 -5.51 -3.09
CA CYS A 127 -16.26 -5.86 -4.07
C CYS A 127 -14.87 -5.92 -3.41
N PHE A 128 -13.93 -6.55 -4.10
CA PHE A 128 -12.50 -6.34 -3.88
C PHE A 128 -12.02 -5.28 -4.87
N ALA A 129 -11.47 -4.18 -4.39
CA ALA A 129 -11.28 -2.98 -5.20
C ALA A 129 -10.33 -3.12 -6.43
N PRO A 130 -9.15 -3.76 -6.34
CA PRO A 130 -8.24 -3.91 -7.48
C PRO A 130 -8.85 -4.69 -8.65
N ASP A 131 -8.94 -4.05 -9.82
CA ASP A 131 -9.68 -4.54 -11.00
C ASP A 131 -8.82 -4.70 -12.28
N PRO A 132 -7.65 -5.37 -12.22
CA PRO A 132 -6.68 -5.43 -13.33
C PRO A 132 -7.33 -5.91 -14.63
N SER A 133 -6.79 -5.49 -15.78
CA SER A 133 -7.35 -5.87 -17.09
C SER A 133 -7.44 -7.39 -17.28
N SER A 134 -6.56 -8.14 -16.63
CA SER A 134 -6.51 -9.61 -16.60
C SER A 134 -7.38 -10.28 -15.51
N GLN A 135 -8.20 -9.55 -14.75
CA GLN A 135 -8.98 -10.03 -13.59
C GLN A 135 -9.82 -11.31 -13.82
N THR A 136 -10.23 -11.58 -15.07
CA THR A 136 -10.97 -12.79 -15.47
C THR A 136 -10.12 -14.07 -15.45
N VAL A 137 -8.80 -13.95 -15.29
CA VAL A 137 -7.83 -15.06 -15.29
C VAL A 137 -6.77 -14.90 -14.20
N SER A 138 -6.37 -13.67 -13.85
CA SER A 138 -5.36 -13.41 -12.81
C SER A 138 -5.82 -13.89 -11.44
N THR A 139 -4.93 -14.54 -10.68
CA THR A 139 -5.23 -15.00 -9.32
C THR A 139 -4.76 -14.02 -8.27
N LEU A 140 -5.41 -13.99 -7.11
CA LEU A 140 -5.17 -12.99 -6.06
C LEU A 140 -3.72 -13.02 -5.53
N GLY A 141 -3.08 -14.20 -5.44
CA GLY A 141 -1.66 -14.30 -5.11
C GLY A 141 -0.73 -13.69 -6.17
N GLY A 142 -1.13 -13.73 -7.45
CA GLY A 142 -0.45 -12.98 -8.51
C GLY A 142 -0.68 -11.48 -8.40
N ASN A 143 -1.89 -11.05 -8.00
CA ASN A 143 -2.16 -9.65 -7.73
C ASN A 143 -1.33 -9.10 -6.57
N VAL A 144 -1.07 -9.91 -5.53
CA VAL A 144 -0.11 -9.56 -4.47
C VAL A 144 1.33 -9.54 -5.01
N ALA A 145 1.75 -10.58 -5.74
CA ALA A 145 3.13 -10.69 -6.23
C ALA A 145 3.56 -9.52 -7.14
N GLU A 146 2.65 -8.97 -7.95
CA GLU A 146 2.91 -7.84 -8.87
C GLU A 146 2.43 -6.48 -8.32
N ASN A 147 1.85 -6.42 -7.11
CA ASN A 147 1.10 -5.26 -6.59
C ASN A 147 0.07 -4.70 -7.58
N ALA A 148 -0.72 -5.60 -8.19
CA ALA A 148 -1.58 -5.26 -9.31
C ALA A 148 -2.56 -4.12 -8.98
N GLY A 149 -2.67 -3.17 -9.91
CA GLY A 149 -3.68 -2.13 -9.94
C GLY A 149 -4.81 -2.45 -10.92
N GLY A 150 -5.28 -1.41 -11.61
CA GLY A 150 -6.29 -1.48 -12.67
C GLY A 150 -6.63 -0.06 -13.14
N PRO A 151 -7.75 0.13 -13.85
CA PRO A 151 -8.28 1.47 -14.12
C PRO A 151 -8.73 2.23 -12.87
N HIS A 152 -9.33 1.54 -11.88
CA HIS A 152 -9.99 2.23 -10.76
C HIS A 152 -9.05 2.62 -9.61
N CYS A 153 -7.82 2.10 -9.59
CA CYS A 153 -6.86 2.36 -8.52
C CYS A 153 -6.42 3.82 -8.40
N PHE A 154 -6.67 4.66 -9.40
CA PHE A 154 -6.47 6.11 -9.28
C PHE A 154 -7.20 6.69 -8.06
N LYS A 155 -8.48 6.30 -7.90
CA LYS A 155 -9.32 6.64 -6.74
C LYS A 155 -9.13 5.69 -5.57
N ILE A 156 -9.07 4.37 -5.82
CA ILE A 156 -9.15 3.34 -4.75
C ILE A 156 -7.84 2.61 -4.42
N GLY A 157 -6.72 2.96 -5.03
CA GLY A 157 -5.41 2.34 -4.79
C GLY A 157 -5.23 0.93 -5.36
N VAL A 158 -4.01 0.42 -5.25
CA VAL A 158 -3.54 -0.88 -5.74
C VAL A 158 -3.61 -1.96 -4.64
N THR A 159 -3.23 -3.19 -4.95
CA THR A 159 -3.38 -4.35 -4.05
C THR A 159 -2.85 -4.13 -2.63
N THR A 160 -1.70 -3.48 -2.42
CA THR A 160 -1.12 -3.21 -1.08
C THR A 160 -2.06 -2.47 -0.10
N GLN A 161 -2.96 -1.61 -0.60
CA GLN A 161 -3.89 -0.87 0.26
C GLN A 161 -5.16 -1.66 0.63
N HIS A 162 -5.37 -2.83 0.03
CA HIS A 162 -6.50 -3.73 0.33
C HIS A 162 -6.07 -5.01 1.06
N LEU A 163 -4.80 -5.11 1.45
CA LEU A 163 -4.28 -6.18 2.30
C LEU A 163 -4.33 -5.79 3.78
N LEU A 164 -4.85 -6.68 4.61
CA LEU A 164 -4.89 -6.55 6.08
C LEU A 164 -3.94 -7.52 6.78
N SER A 165 -3.67 -8.67 6.17
CA SER A 165 -2.72 -9.69 6.61
C SER A 165 -2.33 -10.60 5.45
N LEU A 166 -1.16 -11.24 5.55
CA LEU A 166 -0.69 -12.30 4.66
C LEU A 166 -0.27 -13.52 5.49
N GLU A 167 -0.46 -14.72 4.95
CA GLU A 167 0.19 -15.95 5.41
C GLU A 167 1.20 -16.37 4.35
N VAL A 168 2.45 -16.59 4.77
CA VAL A 168 3.58 -16.81 3.87
C VAL A 168 4.50 -17.94 4.33
N VAL A 169 5.17 -18.54 3.33
CA VAL A 169 6.23 -19.53 3.47
C VAL A 169 7.58 -18.87 3.12
N ASP A 170 8.53 -18.84 4.05
CA ASP A 170 9.87 -18.30 3.83
C ASP A 170 10.83 -19.27 3.11
N ASP A 171 12.06 -18.84 2.82
CA ASP A 171 13.12 -19.62 2.16
C ASP A 171 13.46 -20.97 2.83
N ARG A 172 13.01 -21.22 4.06
CA ARG A 172 13.29 -22.43 4.86
C ARG A 172 12.07 -23.34 4.97
N GLY A 173 10.94 -22.95 4.39
CA GLY A 173 9.63 -23.59 4.63
C GLY A 173 9.00 -23.16 5.97
N GLY A 174 9.45 -22.07 6.58
CA GLY A 174 8.88 -21.51 7.80
C GLY A 174 7.57 -20.78 7.52
N LEU A 175 6.56 -21.01 8.37
CA LEU A 175 5.25 -20.39 8.26
C LEU A 175 5.17 -19.11 9.09
N HIS A 176 4.74 -18.02 8.46
CA HIS A 176 4.59 -16.71 9.10
C HIS A 176 3.23 -16.10 8.72
N ARG A 177 2.46 -15.63 9.70
CA ARG A 177 1.36 -14.70 9.44
C ARG A 177 1.86 -13.29 9.75
N LEU A 178 1.66 -12.38 8.81
CA LEU A 178 2.09 -10.99 8.85
C LEU A 178 0.86 -10.09 8.72
N GLY A 179 0.93 -8.87 9.26
CA GLY A 179 -0.20 -7.94 9.29
C GLY A 179 -1.12 -8.18 10.48
N CYS A 180 -1.60 -7.10 11.09
CA CYS A 180 -2.39 -7.10 12.32
C CYS A 180 -3.91 -7.23 12.11
N GLY A 181 -4.39 -7.52 10.89
CA GLY A 181 -5.83 -7.56 10.61
C GLY A 181 -6.48 -6.17 10.73
N SER A 182 -5.73 -5.11 10.45
CA SER A 182 -6.20 -3.72 10.38
C SER A 182 -5.29 -2.96 9.42
N PRO A 183 -5.78 -1.96 8.65
CA PRO A 183 -4.89 -1.04 7.97
C PRO A 183 -4.07 -0.29 9.02
N GLY A 184 -2.73 -0.36 8.98
CA GLY A 184 -1.84 0.28 9.95
C GLY A 184 -1.90 -0.28 11.39
N GLY A 185 -0.75 -0.29 12.07
CA GLY A 185 -0.61 -0.83 13.43
C GLY A 185 0.43 -1.95 13.57
N ASP A 186 0.92 -2.50 12.46
CA ASP A 186 2.06 -3.41 12.45
C ASP A 186 3.38 -2.69 12.77
N PRO A 187 4.30 -3.33 13.50
CA PRO A 187 5.61 -2.74 13.80
C PRO A 187 6.49 -2.45 12.59
N LEU A 188 6.34 -3.25 11.54
CA LEU A 188 6.95 -3.06 10.22
C LEU A 188 5.93 -3.49 9.17
N ASP A 189 5.74 -2.69 8.12
CA ASP A 189 4.85 -3.06 7.01
C ASP A 189 5.49 -4.11 6.08
N ALA A 190 5.57 -5.34 6.59
CA ALA A 190 5.98 -6.50 5.79
C ALA A 190 4.95 -6.86 4.70
N LEU A 191 3.71 -6.36 4.77
CA LEU A 191 2.72 -6.52 3.70
C LEU A 191 3.16 -5.72 2.47
N GLY A 192 3.54 -4.45 2.67
CA GLY A 192 4.14 -3.60 1.64
C GLY A 192 5.37 -4.25 1.02
N LEU A 193 6.34 -4.68 1.83
CA LEU A 193 7.58 -5.33 1.36
C LEU A 193 7.34 -6.59 0.51
N LEU A 194 6.32 -7.39 0.84
CA LEU A 194 5.99 -8.61 0.10
C LEU A 194 5.15 -8.38 -1.15
N THR A 195 4.41 -7.28 -1.20
CA THR A 195 3.52 -6.96 -2.33
C THR A 195 4.33 -6.26 -3.42
N GLY A 196 4.35 -6.81 -4.63
CA GLY A 196 5.31 -6.41 -5.67
C GLY A 196 6.68 -7.11 -5.56
N SER A 197 6.86 -8.06 -4.63
CA SER A 197 8.13 -8.81 -4.50
C SER A 197 8.32 -9.92 -5.54
N GLU A 198 7.36 -10.17 -6.43
CA GLU A 198 7.41 -11.22 -7.46
C GLU A 198 7.74 -12.63 -6.92
N GLY A 199 7.46 -12.89 -5.64
CA GLY A 199 7.79 -14.15 -4.97
C GLY A 199 9.28 -14.38 -4.72
N THR A 200 10.12 -13.34 -4.77
CA THR A 200 11.57 -13.44 -4.48
C THR A 200 11.88 -13.44 -2.97
N LEU A 201 10.93 -13.05 -2.11
CA LEU A 201 11.14 -12.91 -0.66
C LEU A 201 10.38 -13.97 0.17
N ALA A 202 9.18 -14.37 -0.26
CA ALA A 202 8.40 -15.46 0.32
C ALA A 202 7.33 -15.95 -0.67
N LEU A 203 6.73 -17.11 -0.40
CA LEU A 203 5.55 -17.62 -1.12
C LEU A 203 4.28 -17.31 -0.32
N VAL A 204 3.37 -16.52 -0.88
CA VAL A 204 2.07 -16.20 -0.26
C VAL A 204 1.10 -17.38 -0.38
N THR A 205 0.56 -17.86 0.74
CA THR A 205 -0.33 -19.03 0.83
C THR A 205 -1.76 -18.70 1.27
N ALA A 206 -1.98 -17.56 1.94
CA ALA A 206 -3.31 -16.98 2.16
C ALA A 206 -3.21 -15.46 2.41
N MET A 207 -4.34 -14.75 2.35
CA MET A 207 -4.41 -13.29 2.55
C MET A 207 -5.76 -12.85 3.14
N GLU A 208 -5.74 -11.84 4.02
CA GLU A 208 -6.92 -11.10 4.48
C GLU A 208 -7.09 -9.85 3.62
N LEU A 209 -8.23 -9.76 2.93
CA LEU A 209 -8.58 -8.65 2.05
C LEU A 209 -9.57 -7.71 2.74
N ALA A 210 -9.33 -6.41 2.64
CA ALA A 210 -10.32 -5.38 2.91
C ALA A 210 -11.28 -5.28 1.72
N LEU A 211 -12.58 -5.26 1.99
CA LEU A 211 -13.63 -5.17 0.98
C LEU A 211 -14.20 -3.76 0.93
N SER A 212 -14.47 -3.29 -0.27
CA SER A 212 -15.18 -2.04 -0.52
C SER A 212 -16.66 -2.33 -0.83
N PRO A 213 -17.58 -1.40 -0.60
CA PRO A 213 -18.92 -1.49 -1.14
C PRO A 213 -18.96 -1.13 -2.62
N LEU A 214 -19.99 -1.59 -3.31
CA LEU A 214 -20.29 -1.14 -4.67
C LEU A 214 -20.85 0.30 -4.65
N PRO A 215 -20.42 1.18 -5.56
CA PRO A 215 -20.99 2.52 -5.69
C PRO A 215 -22.46 2.47 -6.15
N GLU A 216 -23.25 3.44 -5.69
CA GLU A 216 -24.70 3.50 -5.94
C GLU A 216 -25.06 4.10 -7.30
N ALA A 217 -24.32 5.11 -7.72
CA ALA A 217 -24.37 5.66 -9.06
C ALA A 217 -23.00 5.53 -9.71
N VAL A 218 -23.00 5.17 -11.00
CA VAL A 218 -21.79 5.16 -11.83
C VAL A 218 -22.12 5.56 -13.25
N VAL A 219 -21.37 6.50 -13.82
CA VAL A 219 -21.53 6.98 -15.21
C VAL A 219 -20.19 6.93 -15.92
N THR A 220 -20.18 6.41 -17.16
CA THR A 220 -18.99 6.42 -18.01
C THR A 220 -19.18 7.44 -19.14
N LEU A 221 -18.24 8.35 -19.31
CA LEU A 221 -18.19 9.31 -20.42
C LEU A 221 -17.13 8.86 -21.42
N LEU A 222 -17.47 8.85 -22.72
CA LEU A 222 -16.56 8.68 -23.84
C LEU A 222 -16.37 10.03 -24.55
N ALA A 223 -15.13 10.52 -24.62
CA ALA A 223 -14.73 11.76 -25.25
C ALA A 223 -13.62 11.51 -26.31
N PRO A 224 -13.94 11.57 -27.61
CA PRO A 224 -12.96 11.43 -28.68
C PRO A 224 -12.21 12.73 -28.97
N TYR A 225 -10.95 12.63 -29.37
CA TYR A 225 -10.06 13.76 -29.67
C TYR A 225 -9.37 13.58 -31.03
N ALA A 226 -9.03 14.72 -31.66
CA ALA A 226 -8.25 14.79 -32.89
C ALA A 226 -6.72 14.78 -32.67
N SER A 227 -6.26 14.72 -31.42
CA SER A 227 -4.85 14.55 -31.02
C SER A 227 -4.80 13.76 -29.72
N LEU A 228 -3.79 12.89 -29.59
CA LEU A 228 -3.54 12.10 -28.39
C LEU A 228 -2.94 12.96 -27.27
N GLU A 229 -2.12 13.95 -27.62
CA GLU A 229 -1.57 14.95 -26.71
C GLU A 229 -2.67 15.83 -26.11
N ALA A 230 -3.70 16.20 -26.88
CA ALA A 230 -4.87 16.92 -26.39
C ALA A 230 -5.66 16.07 -25.37
N ALA A 231 -5.88 14.79 -25.66
CA ALA A 231 -6.49 13.84 -24.73
C ALA A 231 -5.66 13.66 -23.44
N CYS A 232 -4.32 13.74 -23.52
CA CYS A 232 -3.45 13.75 -22.33
C CYS A 232 -3.55 15.07 -21.54
N ALA A 233 -3.55 16.21 -22.23
CA ALA A 233 -3.53 17.53 -21.60
C ALA A 233 -4.79 17.81 -20.75
N VAL A 234 -5.96 17.37 -21.22
CA VAL A 234 -7.22 17.55 -20.49
C VAL A 234 -7.26 16.79 -19.16
N VAL A 235 -6.50 15.70 -19.00
CA VAL A 235 -6.45 14.93 -17.73
C VAL A 235 -5.93 15.80 -16.59
N GLY A 236 -4.83 16.54 -16.81
CA GLY A 236 -4.34 17.51 -15.84
C GLY A 236 -5.35 18.63 -15.52
N ARG A 237 -6.20 19.02 -16.49
CA ARG A 237 -7.27 20.02 -16.30
C ARG A 237 -8.42 19.48 -15.46
N VAL A 238 -8.89 18.26 -15.72
CA VAL A 238 -9.92 17.58 -14.91
C VAL A 238 -9.49 17.54 -13.45
N LEU A 239 -8.27 17.09 -13.19
CA LEU A 239 -7.74 16.97 -11.84
C LEU A 239 -7.44 18.34 -11.18
N ALA A 240 -7.05 19.35 -11.96
CA ALA A 240 -6.88 20.72 -11.46
C ALA A 240 -8.22 21.37 -11.01
N ARG A 241 -9.37 20.96 -11.56
CA ARG A 241 -10.70 21.37 -11.08
C ARG A 241 -11.18 20.62 -9.82
N GLY A 242 -10.36 19.74 -9.27
CA GLY A 242 -10.69 18.98 -8.06
C GLY A 242 -11.65 17.80 -8.28
N LEU A 243 -12.10 17.58 -9.52
CA LEU A 243 -12.86 16.38 -9.91
C LEU A 243 -12.02 15.13 -9.65
N ARG A 244 -12.64 14.08 -9.09
CA ARG A 244 -11.98 12.79 -8.83
C ARG A 244 -12.72 11.61 -9.43
N PRO A 245 -12.61 11.43 -10.76
CA PRO A 245 -13.10 10.23 -11.42
C PRO A 245 -12.61 8.96 -10.75
N ALA A 246 -13.41 7.92 -10.83
CA ALA A 246 -13.04 6.55 -10.48
C ALA A 246 -11.89 6.06 -11.38
N ALA A 247 -11.96 6.38 -12.68
CA ALA A 247 -10.95 6.04 -13.67
C ALA A 247 -10.84 7.12 -14.78
N LEU A 248 -9.65 7.22 -15.37
CA LEU A 248 -9.27 8.15 -16.45
C LEU A 248 -8.35 7.40 -17.42
N GLU A 249 -8.91 6.90 -18.53
CA GLU A 249 -8.29 5.92 -19.42
C GLU A 249 -8.20 6.43 -20.85
N ILE A 250 -7.05 6.27 -21.51
CA ILE A 250 -6.85 6.68 -22.90
C ILE A 250 -6.57 5.45 -23.78
N LEU A 251 -7.16 5.43 -24.98
CA LEU A 251 -6.75 4.59 -26.10
C LEU A 251 -6.40 5.48 -27.30
N ASP A 252 -5.31 5.17 -27.99
CA ASP A 252 -4.94 5.83 -29.24
C ASP A 252 -5.61 5.19 -30.48
N ARG A 253 -5.36 5.78 -31.65
CA ARG A 253 -5.89 5.34 -32.95
C ARG A 253 -5.66 3.87 -33.25
N GLU A 254 -4.45 3.35 -33.03
CA GLU A 254 -4.12 1.95 -33.35
C GLU A 254 -4.78 0.99 -32.37
N ALA A 255 -4.90 1.35 -31.09
CA ALA A 255 -5.70 0.62 -30.12
C ALA A 255 -7.20 0.63 -30.47
N ILE A 256 -7.77 1.79 -30.85
CA ILE A 256 -9.16 1.93 -31.32
C ILE A 256 -9.41 1.02 -32.52
N ARG A 257 -8.52 1.06 -33.53
CA ARG A 257 -8.57 0.23 -34.73
C ARG A 257 -8.56 -1.26 -34.41
N ALA A 258 -7.68 -1.68 -33.51
CA ALA A 258 -7.61 -3.08 -33.06
C ALA A 258 -8.91 -3.52 -32.38
N VAL A 259 -9.42 -2.72 -31.44
CA VAL A 259 -10.65 -3.01 -30.68
C VAL A 259 -11.86 -3.11 -31.61
N GLU A 260 -12.08 -2.13 -32.49
CA GLU A 260 -13.25 -2.12 -33.38
C GLU A 260 -13.22 -3.23 -34.45
N ALA A 261 -12.04 -3.71 -34.83
CA ALA A 261 -11.85 -4.86 -35.75
C ALA A 261 -11.91 -6.23 -35.05
N SER A 262 -12.41 -6.30 -33.81
CA SER A 262 -12.39 -7.49 -32.96
C SER A 262 -13.74 -7.79 -32.30
N VAL A 263 -13.80 -8.91 -31.56
CA VAL A 263 -14.93 -9.27 -30.69
C VAL A 263 -15.09 -8.36 -29.47
N PHE A 264 -14.22 -7.36 -29.29
CA PHE A 264 -14.27 -6.37 -28.22
C PHE A 264 -14.86 -5.02 -28.66
N ARG A 265 -15.39 -4.94 -29.89
CA ARG A 265 -15.99 -3.74 -30.48
C ARG A 265 -16.89 -2.97 -29.51
N ALA A 266 -16.54 -1.72 -29.24
CA ALA A 266 -17.18 -0.85 -28.27
C ALA A 266 -18.00 0.30 -28.90
N GLY A 267 -17.82 0.55 -30.20
CA GLY A 267 -18.34 1.72 -30.87
C GLY A 267 -17.45 2.95 -30.70
N TYR A 268 -16.14 2.77 -30.57
CA TYR A 268 -15.18 3.87 -30.62
C TYR A 268 -15.09 4.44 -32.06
N PRO A 269 -15.00 5.77 -32.24
CA PRO A 269 -14.94 6.37 -33.57
C PRO A 269 -13.60 6.13 -34.26
N ALA A 270 -13.61 5.43 -35.40
CA ALA A 270 -12.42 5.12 -36.19
C ALA A 270 -11.69 6.35 -36.79
N ALA A 271 -12.32 7.54 -36.73
CA ALA A 271 -11.74 8.81 -37.19
C ALA A 271 -11.07 9.63 -36.08
N ALA A 272 -11.12 9.19 -34.81
CA ALA A 272 -10.43 9.86 -33.72
C ALA A 272 -8.97 9.36 -33.60
N GLU A 273 -8.06 10.27 -33.28
CA GLU A 273 -6.67 9.91 -32.98
C GLU A 273 -6.53 9.38 -31.54
N ALA A 274 -7.47 9.73 -30.66
CA ALA A 274 -7.57 9.19 -29.31
C ALA A 274 -9.01 9.20 -28.79
N VAL A 275 -9.29 8.35 -27.80
CA VAL A 275 -10.48 8.43 -26.94
C VAL A 275 -10.06 8.47 -25.48
N LEU A 276 -10.65 9.40 -24.73
CA LEU A 276 -10.62 9.43 -23.28
C LEU A 276 -11.93 8.81 -22.76
N LEU A 277 -11.79 7.83 -21.87
CA LEU A 277 -12.87 7.27 -21.07
C LEU A 277 -12.72 7.77 -19.64
N VAL A 278 -13.79 8.36 -19.11
CA VAL A 278 -13.85 8.85 -17.72
C VAL A 278 -15.01 8.15 -17.01
N GLU A 279 -14.75 7.56 -15.85
CA GLU A 279 -15.80 6.97 -15.01
C GLU A 279 -15.96 7.79 -13.73
N LEU A 280 -17.19 8.20 -13.42
CA LEU A 280 -17.57 8.85 -12.17
C LEU A 280 -18.38 7.87 -11.34
N ASP A 281 -18.05 7.72 -10.05
CA ASP A 281 -18.74 6.82 -9.12
C ASP A 281 -18.94 7.48 -7.73
N GLY A 282 -20.06 7.15 -7.08
CA GLY A 282 -20.39 7.73 -5.77
C GLY A 282 -21.89 7.75 -5.48
N LEU A 283 -22.34 8.79 -4.78
CA LEU A 283 -23.75 9.05 -4.53
C LEU A 283 -24.45 9.62 -5.79
N PRO A 284 -25.75 9.34 -6.02
CA PRO A 284 -26.46 9.81 -7.21
C PRO A 284 -26.43 11.34 -7.42
N GLY A 285 -26.60 12.14 -6.36
CA GLY A 285 -26.57 13.61 -6.47
C GLY A 285 -25.18 14.16 -6.78
N GLU A 286 -24.14 13.55 -6.20
CA GLU A 286 -22.73 13.85 -6.44
C GLU A 286 -22.33 13.54 -7.89
N VAL A 287 -22.54 12.31 -8.34
CA VAL A 287 -22.21 11.86 -9.71
C VAL A 287 -22.96 12.70 -10.75
N ALA A 288 -24.22 13.07 -10.51
CA ALA A 288 -24.98 13.92 -11.42
C ALA A 288 -24.40 15.34 -11.55
N ALA A 289 -23.83 15.90 -10.48
CA ALA A 289 -23.19 17.21 -10.48
C ALA A 289 -21.80 17.18 -11.12
N GLU A 290 -20.94 16.23 -10.73
CA GLU A 290 -19.60 16.04 -11.31
C GLU A 290 -19.68 15.77 -12.82
N ARG A 291 -20.67 14.98 -13.27
CA ARG A 291 -20.91 14.69 -14.69
C ARG A 291 -21.17 15.96 -15.51
N ALA A 292 -21.99 16.87 -15.00
CA ALA A 292 -22.33 18.10 -15.72
C ALA A 292 -21.12 19.03 -15.85
N GLU A 293 -20.33 19.17 -14.79
CA GLU A 293 -19.08 19.93 -14.79
C GLU A 293 -18.03 19.31 -15.73
N LEU A 294 -17.83 17.99 -15.63
CA LEU A 294 -16.90 17.24 -16.46
C LEU A 294 -17.28 17.33 -17.95
N ALA A 295 -18.56 17.17 -18.30
CA ALA A 295 -19.01 17.27 -19.69
C ALA A 295 -18.76 18.67 -20.26
N ALA A 296 -19.03 19.73 -19.49
CA ALA A 296 -18.73 21.11 -19.91
C ALA A 296 -17.21 21.32 -20.10
N LEU A 297 -16.38 20.80 -19.18
CA LEU A 297 -14.92 20.89 -19.27
C LEU A 297 -14.38 20.15 -20.50
N LEU A 298 -14.74 18.88 -20.70
CA LEU A 298 -14.26 18.06 -21.82
C LEU A 298 -14.63 18.69 -23.18
N ALA A 299 -15.85 19.22 -23.30
CA ALA A 299 -16.28 19.95 -24.50
C ALA A 299 -15.48 21.24 -24.73
N SER A 300 -15.19 22.01 -23.68
CA SER A 300 -14.39 23.23 -23.77
C SER A 300 -12.91 22.98 -24.10
N GLU A 301 -12.38 21.81 -23.72
CA GLU A 301 -10.98 21.39 -23.93
C GLU A 301 -10.82 20.54 -25.21
N GLY A 302 -11.78 20.62 -26.16
CA GLY A 302 -11.61 20.10 -27.52
C GLY A 302 -12.09 18.67 -27.79
N ALA A 303 -12.93 18.09 -26.94
CA ALA A 303 -13.62 16.83 -27.27
C ALA A 303 -14.52 17.01 -28.51
N LEU A 304 -14.44 16.10 -29.48
CA LEU A 304 -15.19 16.17 -30.75
C LEU A 304 -16.70 15.99 -30.55
N TRP A 305 -17.09 15.19 -29.56
CA TRP A 305 -18.43 15.01 -29.03
C TRP A 305 -18.33 14.23 -27.71
N LEU A 306 -19.44 14.10 -26.98
CA LEU A 306 -19.52 13.28 -25.76
C LEU A 306 -20.61 12.22 -25.88
N ARG A 307 -20.33 11.01 -25.39
CA ARG A 307 -21.33 9.95 -25.19
C ARG A 307 -21.33 9.58 -23.72
N GLU A 308 -22.45 9.82 -23.06
CA GLU A 308 -22.70 9.40 -21.68
C GLU A 308 -23.35 8.02 -21.67
N ALA A 309 -22.69 7.05 -21.04
CA ALA A 309 -23.24 5.74 -20.78
C ALA A 309 -23.67 5.65 -19.31
N THR A 310 -24.99 5.65 -19.08
CA THR A 310 -25.59 5.41 -17.75
C THR A 310 -26.14 3.98 -17.64
N ASP A 311 -26.49 3.35 -18.76
CA ASP A 311 -26.97 1.97 -18.78
C ASP A 311 -25.82 0.97 -18.49
N PRO A 312 -26.01 -0.02 -17.59
CA PRO A 312 -24.98 -1.00 -17.27
C PRO A 312 -24.51 -1.87 -18.45
N VAL A 313 -25.31 -2.11 -19.50
CA VAL A 313 -24.89 -2.87 -20.69
C VAL A 313 -23.96 -2.01 -21.54
N GLU A 314 -24.35 -0.77 -21.82
CA GLU A 314 -23.55 0.18 -22.58
C GLU A 314 -22.20 0.48 -21.90
N ARG A 315 -22.22 0.75 -20.59
CA ARG A 315 -21.00 0.93 -19.80
C ARG A 315 -20.07 -0.28 -19.87
N ARG A 316 -20.63 -1.50 -19.72
CA ARG A 316 -19.85 -2.74 -19.87
C ARG A 316 -19.29 -2.93 -21.29
N GLN A 317 -19.98 -2.46 -22.33
CA GLN A 317 -19.49 -2.52 -23.70
C GLN A 317 -18.25 -1.62 -23.88
N LEU A 318 -18.30 -0.36 -23.42
CA LEU A 318 -17.14 0.54 -23.45
C LEU A 318 -15.95 -0.06 -22.68
N TRP A 319 -16.17 -0.47 -21.43
CA TRP A 319 -15.12 -1.07 -20.60
C TRP A 319 -14.56 -2.39 -21.16
N ARG A 320 -15.38 -3.20 -21.83
CA ARG A 320 -14.93 -4.41 -22.54
C ARG A 320 -14.00 -4.07 -23.70
N GLY A 321 -14.22 -2.97 -24.41
CA GLY A 321 -13.28 -2.46 -25.41
C GLY A 321 -11.94 -2.08 -24.77
N ARG A 322 -11.95 -1.24 -23.72
CA ARG A 322 -10.74 -0.79 -23.01
C ARG A 322 -9.93 -1.93 -22.40
N LYS A 323 -10.57 -2.91 -21.73
CA LYS A 323 -9.89 -4.06 -21.12
C LYS A 323 -9.52 -5.14 -22.15
N GLY A 324 -10.24 -5.23 -23.27
CA GLY A 324 -9.97 -6.17 -24.37
C GLY A 324 -8.88 -5.73 -25.35
N ALA A 325 -8.42 -4.48 -25.29
CA ALA A 325 -7.51 -3.90 -26.29
C ALA A 325 -6.22 -4.71 -26.52
N PHE A 326 -5.55 -5.18 -25.46
CA PHE A 326 -4.35 -6.04 -25.60
C PHE A 326 -4.66 -7.34 -26.37
N GLY A 327 -5.77 -8.01 -26.05
CA GLY A 327 -6.22 -9.20 -26.78
C GLY A 327 -6.66 -8.90 -28.22
N ALA A 328 -7.09 -7.68 -28.51
CA ALA A 328 -7.43 -7.22 -29.84
C ALA A 328 -6.19 -6.96 -30.71
N LEU A 329 -5.12 -6.39 -30.13
CA LEU A 329 -3.85 -6.10 -30.81
C LEU A 329 -3.17 -7.38 -31.34
N GLY A 330 -3.34 -8.51 -30.66
CA GLY A 330 -2.87 -9.83 -31.13
C GLY A 330 -3.54 -10.34 -32.42
N ARG A 331 -4.49 -9.59 -33.00
CA ARG A 331 -5.04 -9.81 -34.35
C ARG A 331 -4.28 -9.04 -35.43
N LEU A 332 -3.58 -7.97 -35.05
CA LEU A 332 -2.81 -7.10 -35.95
C LEU A 332 -1.32 -7.48 -35.96
N TYR A 333 -0.78 -7.86 -34.80
CA TYR A 333 0.65 -8.13 -34.61
C TYR A 333 0.88 -9.59 -34.22
N ARG A 334 1.94 -10.19 -34.79
CA ARG A 334 2.35 -11.59 -34.51
C ARG A 334 2.89 -11.71 -33.09
N ASP A 335 3.72 -10.77 -32.69
CA ASP A 335 4.27 -10.62 -31.35
C ASP A 335 4.06 -9.19 -30.85
N ILE A 336 3.90 -9.05 -29.53
CA ILE A 336 3.72 -7.77 -28.85
C ILE A 336 4.64 -7.76 -27.63
N LEU A 337 5.42 -6.68 -27.46
CA LEU A 337 6.07 -6.37 -26.20
C LEU A 337 5.21 -5.30 -25.51
N VAL A 338 4.57 -5.67 -24.40
CA VAL A 338 3.85 -4.68 -23.57
C VAL A 338 4.86 -3.99 -22.68
N GLN A 339 5.07 -2.69 -22.90
CA GLN A 339 5.74 -1.83 -21.94
C GLN A 339 4.77 -1.22 -20.93
N ASP A 340 5.32 -0.82 -19.80
CA ASP A 340 4.62 -0.29 -18.62
C ASP A 340 5.58 0.70 -17.96
N ILE A 341 5.37 1.99 -18.20
CA ILE A 341 6.19 3.08 -17.65
C ILE A 341 5.26 4.12 -17.06
N CYS A 342 5.59 4.64 -15.87
CA CYS A 342 4.76 5.63 -15.21
C CYS A 342 5.51 6.95 -15.06
N VAL A 343 4.90 8.05 -15.48
CA VAL A 343 5.45 9.42 -15.50
C VAL A 343 4.54 10.37 -14.72
N PRO A 344 5.03 11.53 -14.25
CA PRO A 344 4.15 12.54 -13.66
C PRO A 344 3.04 12.94 -14.64
N ILE A 345 1.82 13.13 -14.13
CA ILE A 345 0.61 13.47 -14.92
C ILE A 345 0.86 14.75 -15.73
N SER A 346 1.57 15.71 -15.15
CA SER A 346 2.02 16.96 -15.78
C SER A 346 2.91 16.76 -17.03
N ARG A 347 3.55 15.59 -17.18
CA ARG A 347 4.45 15.25 -18.30
C ARG A 347 3.80 14.32 -19.34
N LEU A 348 2.55 13.87 -19.15
CA LEU A 348 1.87 12.95 -20.07
C LEU A 348 1.88 13.38 -21.55
N PRO A 349 1.58 14.64 -21.92
CA PRO A 349 1.61 15.06 -23.32
C PRO A 349 3.02 14.99 -23.93
N GLU A 350 4.06 15.29 -23.15
CA GLU A 350 5.45 15.20 -23.60
C GLU A 350 5.89 13.73 -23.74
N ALA A 351 5.55 12.89 -22.76
CA ALA A 351 5.86 11.47 -22.78
C ALA A 351 5.32 10.80 -24.05
N ILE A 352 4.03 10.98 -24.33
CA ILE A 352 3.38 10.37 -25.50
C ILE A 352 3.97 10.87 -26.83
N ARG A 353 4.24 12.18 -26.98
CA ARG A 353 4.92 12.71 -28.17
C ARG A 353 6.27 12.03 -28.38
N ARG A 354 7.08 11.89 -27.31
CA ARG A 354 8.39 11.22 -27.36
C ARG A 354 8.28 9.72 -27.61
N VAL A 355 7.25 9.03 -27.11
CA VAL A 355 6.93 7.63 -27.46
C VAL A 355 6.69 7.51 -28.97
N GLY A 356 5.91 8.42 -29.57
CA GLY A 356 5.66 8.46 -31.01
C GLY A 356 6.93 8.68 -31.84
N GLU A 357 7.80 9.59 -31.40
CA GLU A 357 9.10 9.86 -32.04
C GLU A 357 10.03 8.64 -32.00
N LEU A 358 10.13 7.97 -30.84
CA LEU A 358 10.91 6.73 -30.69
C LEU A 358 10.33 5.59 -31.55
N ALA A 359 9.01 5.41 -31.57
CA ALA A 359 8.34 4.40 -32.38
C ALA A 359 8.57 4.60 -33.88
N ALA A 360 8.49 5.85 -34.35
CA ALA A 360 8.77 6.22 -35.73
C ALA A 360 10.24 5.95 -36.11
N ALA A 361 11.19 6.35 -35.26
CA ALA A 361 12.62 6.11 -35.47
C ALA A 361 12.98 4.61 -35.45
N ALA A 362 12.28 3.80 -34.67
CA ALA A 362 12.44 2.35 -34.63
C ALA A 362 11.72 1.62 -35.79
N GLU A 363 10.89 2.31 -36.57
CA GLU A 363 9.98 1.72 -37.57
C GLU A 363 9.21 0.51 -37.01
N LEU A 364 8.64 0.64 -35.81
CA LEU A 364 7.82 -0.39 -35.18
C LEU A 364 6.46 0.20 -34.80
N PRO A 365 5.33 -0.49 -35.08
CA PRO A 365 4.02 -0.03 -34.68
C PRO A 365 3.89 -0.05 -33.16
N VAL A 366 3.34 1.02 -32.59
CA VAL A 366 3.03 1.14 -31.16
C VAL A 366 1.57 1.54 -31.00
N ALA A 367 0.86 0.86 -30.11
CA ALA A 367 -0.50 1.21 -29.70
C ALA A 367 -0.52 1.50 -28.19
N ASN A 368 -1.03 2.66 -27.82
CA ASN A 368 -1.04 3.16 -26.45
C ASN A 368 -2.42 2.97 -25.81
N VAL A 369 -2.44 2.30 -24.65
CA VAL A 369 -3.67 1.96 -23.90
C VAL A 369 -3.39 2.14 -22.42
N PHE A 370 -3.79 3.24 -21.79
CA PHE A 370 -3.14 3.65 -20.54
C PHE A 370 -4.00 4.34 -19.48
N HIS A 371 -3.50 4.26 -18.25
CA HIS A 371 -4.09 4.81 -17.02
C HIS A 371 -3.65 6.27 -16.86
N ALA A 372 -4.25 7.16 -17.64
CA ALA A 372 -3.86 8.57 -17.68
C ALA A 372 -4.06 9.26 -16.31
N GLY A 373 -5.05 8.84 -15.51
CA GLY A 373 -5.25 9.37 -14.15
C GLY A 373 -4.08 9.16 -13.19
N ASP A 374 -3.35 8.05 -13.31
CA ASP A 374 -2.17 7.73 -12.49
C ASP A 374 -0.83 8.05 -13.20
N GLY A 375 -0.89 8.49 -14.46
CA GLY A 375 0.29 8.70 -15.30
C GLY A 375 0.97 7.42 -15.79
N ASN A 376 0.30 6.26 -15.76
CA ASN A 376 0.91 4.97 -16.14
C ASN A 376 0.60 4.56 -17.59
N LEU A 377 1.60 4.63 -18.46
CA LEU A 377 1.56 4.36 -19.90
C LEU A 377 1.82 2.87 -20.19
N HIS A 378 1.01 2.29 -21.07
CA HIS A 378 1.31 1.00 -21.71
C HIS A 378 1.51 1.13 -23.22
N PRO A 379 2.74 1.40 -23.71
CA PRO A 379 3.09 1.26 -25.12
C PRO A 379 3.12 -0.23 -25.51
N ASN A 380 2.23 -0.65 -26.40
CA ASN A 380 2.19 -2.01 -26.92
C ASN A 380 2.93 -2.05 -28.26
N ILE A 381 4.17 -2.55 -28.26
CA ILE A 381 5.05 -2.55 -29.44
C ILE A 381 4.81 -3.83 -30.24
N GLY A 382 4.29 -3.71 -31.46
CA GLY A 382 4.10 -4.84 -32.37
C GLY A 382 5.38 -5.19 -33.13
N PHE A 383 5.72 -6.48 -33.21
CA PHE A 383 6.89 -6.97 -33.94
C PHE A 383 6.71 -8.42 -34.43
N ASP A 384 7.73 -8.94 -35.11
CA ASP A 384 7.89 -10.35 -35.47
C ASP A 384 9.19 -10.91 -34.86
N ARG A 385 9.07 -11.89 -33.95
CA ARG A 385 10.22 -12.51 -33.29
C ARG A 385 11.14 -13.31 -34.23
N GLU A 386 10.68 -13.74 -35.41
CA GLU A 386 11.56 -14.41 -36.38
C GLU A 386 12.44 -13.43 -37.17
N ASN A 387 12.22 -12.11 -37.04
CA ASN A 387 12.95 -11.09 -37.77
C ASN A 387 14.07 -10.47 -36.90
N PRO A 388 15.36 -10.82 -37.10
CA PRO A 388 16.44 -10.34 -36.25
C PRO A 388 16.66 -8.83 -36.33
N ASN A 389 16.24 -8.18 -37.42
CA ASN A 389 16.33 -6.73 -37.56
C ASN A 389 15.27 -6.04 -36.70
N GLN A 390 14.02 -6.53 -36.69
CA GLN A 390 13.00 -6.01 -35.80
C GLN A 390 13.34 -6.25 -34.33
N LEU A 391 13.92 -7.40 -33.96
CA LEU A 391 14.39 -7.64 -32.59
C LEU A 391 15.43 -6.61 -32.12
N ARG A 392 16.38 -6.19 -32.98
CA ARG A 392 17.35 -5.14 -32.62
C ARG A 392 16.70 -3.76 -32.49
N ARG A 393 15.75 -3.42 -33.35
CA ARG A 393 14.98 -2.16 -33.25
C ARG A 393 14.08 -2.14 -32.01
N LEU A 394 13.49 -3.29 -31.66
CA LEU A 394 12.69 -3.48 -30.46
C LEU A 394 13.52 -3.27 -29.19
N GLN A 395 14.74 -3.80 -29.14
CA GLN A 395 15.67 -3.60 -28.02
C GLN A 395 15.99 -2.12 -27.83
N HIS A 396 16.33 -1.40 -28.91
CA HIS A 396 16.64 0.03 -28.84
C HIS A 396 15.42 0.89 -28.47
N LEU A 397 14.24 0.59 -29.02
CA LEU A 397 12.99 1.23 -28.63
C LEU A 397 12.68 0.99 -27.16
N ASN A 398 12.84 -0.22 -26.66
CA ASN A 398 12.59 -0.55 -25.25
C ASN A 398 13.52 0.23 -24.30
N GLU A 399 14.82 0.21 -24.58
CA GLU A 399 15.82 1.00 -23.83
C GLU A 399 15.48 2.50 -23.85
N GLY A 400 15.10 3.04 -25.02
CA GLY A 400 14.65 4.43 -25.16
C GLY A 400 13.41 4.77 -24.34
N LEU A 401 12.45 3.84 -24.20
CA LEU A 401 11.27 4.01 -23.35
C LEU A 401 11.61 3.97 -21.85
N MET A 402 12.55 3.12 -21.43
CA MET A 402 13.03 3.09 -20.04
C MET A 402 13.77 4.38 -19.68
N LEU A 403 14.65 4.86 -20.56
CA LEU A 403 15.34 6.15 -20.41
C LEU A 403 14.36 7.32 -20.36
N LEU A 404 13.38 7.36 -21.27
CA LEU A 404 12.31 8.36 -21.30
C LEU A 404 11.56 8.43 -19.96
N ALA A 405 11.22 7.29 -19.36
CA ALA A 405 10.53 7.24 -18.07
C ALA A 405 11.35 7.92 -16.96
N VAL A 406 12.64 7.61 -16.88
CA VAL A 406 13.56 8.20 -15.88
C VAL A 406 13.78 9.69 -16.12
N GLU A 407 14.04 10.11 -17.36
CA GLU A 407 14.25 11.52 -17.74
C GLU A 407 13.06 12.43 -17.40
N LEU A 408 11.83 11.91 -17.47
CA LEU A 408 10.62 12.65 -17.12
C LEU A 408 10.32 12.64 -15.61
N GLY A 409 11.19 12.05 -14.78
CA GLY A 409 11.00 11.90 -13.33
C GLY A 409 10.00 10.82 -12.94
N GLY A 410 9.77 9.85 -13.84
CA GLY A 410 8.89 8.71 -13.66
C GLY A 410 9.56 7.50 -13.00
N THR A 411 9.10 6.31 -13.37
CA THR A 411 9.60 5.01 -12.90
C THR A 411 9.56 3.96 -14.02
N LEU A 412 10.44 2.96 -13.92
CA LEU A 412 10.61 1.90 -14.92
C LEU A 412 9.41 0.96 -15.03
N SER A 413 8.61 0.79 -13.97
CA SER A 413 7.45 -0.10 -13.94
C SER A 413 6.35 0.45 -13.03
N GLY A 414 5.14 0.53 -13.55
CA GLY A 414 3.96 1.03 -12.85
C GLY A 414 3.19 -0.06 -12.13
N GLU A 415 2.92 -1.18 -12.81
CA GLU A 415 2.07 -2.27 -12.31
C GLU A 415 2.39 -3.68 -12.84
N HIS A 416 3.35 -3.85 -13.75
CA HIS A 416 3.70 -5.15 -14.34
C HIS A 416 4.92 -5.85 -13.70
N GLY A 417 5.56 -5.22 -12.70
CA GLY A 417 6.78 -5.72 -12.07
C GLY A 417 8.04 -5.42 -12.90
N ILE A 418 9.19 -5.86 -12.39
CA ILE A 418 10.50 -5.74 -13.07
C ILE A 418 10.87 -7.06 -13.75
N GLY A 419 10.63 -8.19 -13.09
CA GLY A 419 10.83 -9.54 -13.63
C GLY A 419 12.21 -9.76 -14.21
N ILE A 420 12.24 -10.40 -15.37
CA ILE A 420 13.43 -10.59 -16.20
C ILE A 420 13.59 -9.40 -17.15
N GLU A 421 12.47 -8.86 -17.63
CA GLU A 421 12.40 -7.91 -18.74
C GLU A 421 13.06 -6.57 -18.39
N LYS A 422 12.80 -6.04 -17.19
CA LYS A 422 13.33 -4.73 -16.76
C LYS A 422 14.54 -4.82 -15.83
N ALA A 423 14.96 -6.01 -15.40
CA ALA A 423 16.06 -6.19 -14.44
C ALA A 423 17.40 -5.57 -14.91
N ALA A 424 17.67 -5.61 -16.23
CA ALA A 424 18.85 -4.97 -16.81
C ALA A 424 18.80 -3.43 -16.79
N PHE A 425 17.60 -2.85 -16.77
CA PHE A 425 17.38 -1.40 -16.75
C PHE A 425 17.26 -0.82 -15.33
N LEU A 426 17.19 -1.66 -14.29
CA LEU A 426 17.10 -1.22 -12.89
C LEU A 426 18.15 -0.17 -12.48
N PRO A 427 19.43 -0.24 -12.94
CA PRO A 427 20.43 0.79 -12.66
C PRO A 427 20.16 2.17 -13.29
N LEU A 428 19.22 2.29 -14.24
CA LEU A 428 18.78 3.58 -14.78
C LEU A 428 17.84 4.31 -13.78
N GLY A 429 16.98 3.57 -13.08
CA GLY A 429 15.98 4.12 -12.18
C GLY A 429 16.41 4.21 -10.70
N LEU A 430 17.41 3.42 -10.29
CA LEU A 430 17.90 3.38 -8.91
C LEU A 430 19.43 3.41 -8.88
N SER A 431 20.03 4.28 -8.07
CA SER A 431 21.49 4.32 -7.88
C SER A 431 22.00 3.05 -7.16
N ALA A 432 23.32 2.85 -7.10
CA ALA A 432 23.89 1.73 -6.35
C ALA A 432 23.54 1.81 -4.85
N GLU A 433 23.50 3.02 -4.29
CA GLU A 433 23.13 3.31 -2.91
C GLU A 433 21.66 2.96 -2.63
N ASP A 434 20.76 3.27 -3.57
CA ASP A 434 19.32 2.95 -3.48
C ASP A 434 19.01 1.45 -3.61
N ARG A 435 19.84 0.71 -4.35
CA ARG A 435 19.72 -0.74 -4.51
C ARG A 435 20.29 -1.52 -3.33
N GLU A 436 21.33 -1.03 -2.66
CA GLU A 436 22.01 -1.74 -1.57
C GLU A 436 21.08 -2.20 -0.42
N PRO A 437 20.21 -1.38 0.21
CA PRO A 437 19.30 -1.86 1.26
C PRO A 437 18.34 -2.97 0.77
N GLN A 438 17.96 -2.93 -0.50
CA GLN A 438 17.09 -3.93 -1.12
C GLN A 438 17.83 -5.25 -1.37
N LEU A 439 19.10 -5.16 -1.79
CA LEU A 439 20.01 -6.30 -1.92
C LEU A 439 20.32 -6.93 -0.56
N ARG A 440 20.50 -6.13 0.50
CA ARG A 440 20.62 -6.62 1.89
C ARG A 440 19.39 -7.42 2.30
N LEU A 441 18.18 -6.90 2.04
CA LEU A 441 16.92 -7.60 2.31
C LEU A 441 16.80 -8.91 1.53
N LYS A 442 17.08 -8.93 0.22
CA LYS A 442 17.09 -10.17 -0.57
C LYS A 442 18.08 -11.19 -0.01
N LYS A 443 19.31 -10.79 0.33
CA LYS A 443 20.34 -11.66 0.93
C LYS A 443 19.93 -12.18 2.32
N ALA A 444 19.23 -11.39 3.13
CA ALA A 444 18.76 -11.80 4.46
C ALA A 444 17.53 -12.71 4.44
N LEU A 445 16.62 -12.51 3.48
CA LEU A 445 15.36 -13.23 3.35
C LEU A 445 15.46 -14.49 2.48
N ASP A 446 16.38 -14.52 1.51
CA ASP A 446 16.73 -15.71 0.73
C ASP A 446 18.25 -15.84 0.55
N PRO A 447 18.99 -16.24 1.61
CA PRO A 447 20.43 -16.38 1.59
C PRO A 447 20.95 -17.50 0.68
N ARG A 448 20.08 -18.43 0.25
CA ARG A 448 20.43 -19.50 -0.71
C ARG A 448 20.15 -19.10 -2.16
N GLY A 449 19.44 -18.01 -2.42
CA GLY A 449 19.05 -17.60 -3.77
C GLY A 449 18.03 -18.54 -4.43
N ILE A 450 17.23 -19.29 -3.66
CA ILE A 450 16.27 -20.25 -4.21
C ILE A 450 14.93 -19.61 -4.60
N LEU A 451 14.56 -18.48 -4.00
CA LEU A 451 13.25 -17.85 -4.21
C LEU A 451 13.29 -16.94 -5.45
N ASN A 452 12.66 -17.42 -6.51
CA ASN A 452 12.52 -16.80 -7.82
C ASN A 452 13.82 -16.13 -8.34
N PRO A 453 14.93 -16.90 -8.52
CA PRO A 453 16.21 -16.32 -8.92
C PRO A 453 16.20 -15.67 -10.30
N GLY A 454 17.01 -14.62 -10.43
CA GLY A 454 17.24 -13.85 -11.66
C GLY A 454 16.14 -12.86 -12.02
N LYS A 455 15.26 -12.48 -11.07
CA LYS A 455 14.21 -11.46 -11.24
C LYS A 455 14.46 -10.27 -10.33
N ILE A 456 13.90 -9.12 -10.72
CA ILE A 456 14.07 -7.80 -10.10
C ILE A 456 15.52 -7.31 -10.18
N PHE A 457 16.44 -7.97 -9.48
CA PHE A 457 17.86 -7.63 -9.47
C PHE A 457 18.63 -8.49 -10.50
N PRO A 458 19.48 -7.89 -11.34
CA PRO A 458 20.29 -8.64 -12.27
C PRO A 458 21.31 -9.51 -11.49
N PRO A 459 21.71 -10.68 -12.00
CA PRO A 459 22.67 -11.56 -11.32
C PRO A 459 24.03 -10.90 -11.02
N SER A 460 24.40 -9.81 -11.70
CA SER A 460 25.56 -8.97 -11.38
C SER A 460 25.51 -8.38 -9.97
N ASP A 461 24.34 -7.89 -9.57
CA ASP A 461 24.13 -7.16 -8.30
C ASP A 461 24.04 -8.12 -7.11
N LEU A 462 23.84 -9.41 -7.40
CA LEU A 462 23.89 -10.51 -6.44
C LEU A 462 25.26 -11.21 -6.37
N ARG A 463 26.18 -10.95 -7.31
CA ARG A 463 27.56 -11.44 -7.23
C ARG A 463 28.33 -10.68 -6.15
N PRO A 464 29.29 -11.32 -5.44
CA PRO A 464 30.03 -10.69 -4.36
C PRO A 464 31.07 -9.66 -4.88
N GLY A 465 30.60 -8.43 -5.11
CA GLY A 465 31.42 -7.25 -5.36
C GLY A 465 31.71 -6.46 -4.07
N ALA A 466 32.76 -6.87 -3.35
CA ALA A 466 33.50 -6.07 -2.36
C ALA A 466 32.71 -5.22 -1.32
N ALA A 467 32.19 -5.89 -0.29
CA ALA A 467 32.65 -5.61 1.08
C ALA A 467 32.58 -6.89 1.90
N PRO A 468 33.62 -7.28 2.67
CA PRO A 468 33.47 -8.37 3.62
C PRO A 468 32.47 -7.93 4.69
N LEU A 469 31.43 -8.74 4.91
CA LEU A 469 30.63 -8.68 6.14
C LEU A 469 31.58 -8.86 7.31
N ARG A 470 32.02 -7.74 7.91
CA ARG A 470 32.73 -7.76 9.18
C ARG A 470 31.72 -8.21 10.22
N VAL A 471 31.75 -9.49 10.54
CA VAL A 471 31.23 -9.99 11.81
C VAL A 471 32.11 -9.39 12.91
N VAL A 472 31.81 -8.15 13.28
CA VAL A 472 32.29 -7.57 14.53
C VAL A 472 31.53 -8.33 15.61
N THR A 473 32.18 -9.35 16.18
CA THR A 473 31.67 -9.96 17.40
C THR A 473 31.61 -8.86 18.45
N THR A 474 30.41 -8.37 18.75
CA THR A 474 30.16 -7.63 19.97
C THR A 474 30.44 -8.57 21.13
N ARG A 475 31.69 -8.55 21.63
CA ARG A 475 31.88 -8.84 23.05
C ARG A 475 30.92 -7.90 23.77
N ALA A 476 30.09 -8.44 24.64
CA ALA A 476 29.40 -7.64 25.63
C ALA A 476 30.50 -6.94 26.44
N GLY A 477 30.81 -5.70 26.07
CA GLY A 477 31.65 -4.85 26.88
C GLY A 477 30.89 -4.62 28.16
N SER A 478 31.45 -5.06 29.28
CA SER A 478 30.99 -4.66 30.61
C SER A 478 31.02 -3.13 30.66
N ALA A 479 29.86 -2.50 30.49
CA ALA A 479 29.69 -1.05 30.53
C ALA A 479 29.76 -0.55 31.98
N GLU A 480 30.94 -0.68 32.58
CA GLU A 480 31.30 0.02 33.80
C GLU A 480 31.53 1.50 33.45
N GLY A 481 30.45 2.28 33.47
CA GLY A 481 30.49 3.73 33.23
C GLY A 481 29.11 4.28 32.88
N GLU A 482 28.49 5.00 33.82
CA GLU A 482 27.22 5.72 33.61
C GLU A 482 27.48 7.04 32.84
N GLU A 483 27.74 6.97 31.52
CA GLU A 483 27.74 8.19 30.69
C GLU A 483 26.29 8.68 30.42
N PRO A 484 26.01 9.98 30.53
CA PRO A 484 24.71 10.52 30.14
C PRO A 484 24.49 10.40 28.61
N PRO A 485 23.22 10.33 28.16
CA PRO A 485 22.91 10.31 26.72
C PRO A 485 23.43 11.57 26.03
N ARG A 486 24.06 11.42 24.87
CA ARG A 486 24.57 12.53 24.05
C ARG A 486 23.53 12.91 23.00
N PHE A 487 23.26 14.20 22.87
CA PHE A 487 22.29 14.75 21.93
C PHE A 487 22.99 15.39 20.74
N PHE A 488 22.56 15.05 19.53
CA PHE A 488 23.04 15.65 18.28
C PHE A 488 21.84 16.14 17.47
N ARG A 489 22.02 17.28 16.81
CA ARG A 489 21.00 17.90 15.96
C ARG A 489 21.67 18.37 14.66
N PRO A 490 22.02 17.43 13.77
CA PRO A 490 22.75 17.74 12.55
C PRO A 490 21.99 18.73 11.67
N GLU A 491 22.72 19.67 11.09
CA GLU A 491 22.19 20.71 10.20
C GLU A 491 21.75 20.13 8.86
N ASP A 492 22.46 19.11 8.36
CA ASP A 492 22.19 18.44 7.09
C ASP A 492 22.42 16.91 7.14
N GLY A 493 22.16 16.23 6.02
CA GLY A 493 22.38 14.79 5.90
C GLY A 493 23.87 14.37 5.91
N ALA A 494 24.80 15.25 5.54
CA ALA A 494 26.23 14.94 5.50
C ALA A 494 26.88 15.04 6.89
N GLU A 495 26.42 15.95 7.75
CA GLU A 495 26.73 15.94 9.18
C GLU A 495 26.17 14.68 9.84
N LEU A 496 24.91 14.31 9.57
CA LEU A 496 24.33 13.07 10.10
C LEU A 496 25.13 11.83 9.66
N ALA A 497 25.56 11.75 8.39
CA ALA A 497 26.43 10.67 7.91
C ALA A 497 27.78 10.62 8.66
N ARG A 498 28.47 11.77 8.79
CA ARG A 498 29.73 11.88 9.55
C ARG A 498 29.59 11.48 11.02
N LEU A 499 28.44 11.76 11.65
CA LEU A 499 28.14 11.29 12.99
C LEU A 499 27.98 9.76 13.03
N LEU A 500 27.24 9.17 12.10
CA LEU A 500 27.02 7.71 12.04
C LEU A 500 28.32 6.93 11.79
N GLU A 501 29.24 7.49 11.00
CA GLU A 501 30.57 6.93 10.71
C GLU A 501 31.55 7.02 11.90
N ASP A 502 31.34 7.94 12.85
CA ASP A 502 32.26 8.21 13.95
C ASP A 502 32.53 6.94 14.78
N ARG A 503 33.82 6.66 14.95
CA ARG A 503 34.31 5.55 15.76
C ARG A 503 33.91 5.69 17.23
N SER A 504 33.68 6.90 17.75
CA SER A 504 33.21 7.14 19.12
C SER A 504 31.73 6.74 19.33
N GLY A 505 30.95 6.65 18.25
CA GLY A 505 29.56 6.20 18.22
C GLY A 505 29.37 4.70 17.96
N ARG A 506 30.43 3.95 17.64
CA ARG A 506 30.35 2.51 17.36
C ARG A 506 29.97 1.73 18.61
N GLY A 507 29.02 0.80 18.46
CA GLY A 507 28.44 0.05 19.58
C GLY A 507 27.50 0.85 20.49
N ARG A 508 27.31 2.16 20.26
CA ARG A 508 26.27 2.95 20.94
C ARG A 508 24.93 2.80 20.24
N LEU A 509 23.86 2.87 21.03
CA LEU A 509 22.48 2.86 20.56
C LEU A 509 22.08 4.24 20.02
N LEU A 510 21.32 4.25 18.93
CA LEU A 510 20.95 5.42 18.14
C LEU A 510 19.43 5.61 18.19
N TYR A 511 18.96 6.74 18.73
CA TYR A 511 17.53 7.05 18.83
C TYR A 511 17.18 8.25 17.95
N PRO A 512 16.65 8.04 16.73
CA PRO A 512 16.18 9.14 15.89
C PRO A 512 14.91 9.79 16.49
N THR A 513 14.93 11.12 16.56
CA THR A 513 13.81 11.94 17.03
C THR A 513 13.41 13.00 16.00
N GLY A 514 12.14 13.39 16.05
CA GLY A 514 11.60 14.49 15.27
C GLY A 514 11.80 15.84 15.96
N ALA A 515 10.81 16.73 15.82
CA ALA A 515 10.75 18.02 16.52
C ALA A 515 10.37 17.92 18.02
N ARG A 516 10.21 16.71 18.59
CA ARG A 516 9.83 16.51 20.00
C ARG A 516 10.99 16.75 20.96
N LEU A 517 10.67 17.28 22.14
CA LEU A 517 11.58 17.45 23.27
C LEU A 517 11.88 16.12 23.98
N LEU A 518 12.98 16.09 24.72
CA LEU A 518 13.50 14.90 25.42
C LEU A 518 12.48 14.31 26.41
N ASP A 519 11.75 15.18 27.11
CA ASP A 519 10.83 14.84 28.19
C ASP A 519 9.55 14.11 27.70
N GLU A 520 9.31 14.10 26.39
CA GLU A 520 8.21 13.38 25.74
C GLU A 520 8.60 11.96 25.25
N LEU A 521 9.86 11.56 25.41
CA LEU A 521 10.33 10.22 25.04
C LEU A 521 9.93 9.18 26.10
N PRO A 522 9.64 7.92 25.70
CA PRO A 522 9.58 6.83 26.66
C PRO A 522 10.95 6.64 27.34
N PRO A 523 11.01 6.10 28.58
CA PRO A 523 12.28 5.84 29.25
C PRO A 523 13.15 4.93 28.39
N LEU A 524 14.26 5.47 27.89
CA LEU A 524 15.10 4.82 26.91
C LEU A 524 15.99 3.76 27.59
N PRO A 525 16.12 2.53 27.06
CA PRO A 525 16.90 1.48 27.71
C PRO A 525 18.42 1.68 27.57
N GLY A 526 19.13 1.69 28.71
CA GLY A 526 20.60 1.58 28.80
C GLY A 526 21.39 2.91 28.87
N PRO A 527 22.51 2.99 29.61
CA PRO A 527 23.24 4.24 29.88
C PRO A 527 24.35 4.59 28.86
N ALA A 528 24.11 4.41 27.55
CA ALA A 528 25.11 4.74 26.51
C ALA A 528 24.48 5.04 25.14
N GLN A 529 23.72 6.13 25.05
CA GLN A 529 22.87 6.42 23.89
C GLN A 529 23.26 7.72 23.18
N TRP A 530 23.06 7.73 21.85
CA TRP A 530 23.05 8.93 21.02
C TRP A 530 21.63 9.22 20.55
N ILE A 531 21.15 10.42 20.82
CA ILE A 531 19.82 10.88 20.40
C ILE A 531 20.02 11.83 19.22
N LEU A 532 19.45 11.47 18.08
CA LEU A 532 19.70 12.11 16.79
C LEU A 532 18.43 12.85 16.34
N SER A 533 18.38 14.17 16.57
CA SER A 533 17.22 14.97 16.22
C SER A 533 17.27 15.46 14.78
N THR A 534 16.25 15.08 14.01
CA THR A 534 16.02 15.55 12.63
C THR A 534 15.45 16.97 12.58
N ALA A 535 15.25 17.66 13.71
CA ALA A 535 14.54 18.94 13.79
C ALA A 535 15.19 20.14 13.08
N SER A 536 16.44 20.03 12.61
CA SER A 536 17.04 21.03 11.70
C SER A 536 16.75 20.74 10.22
N LEU A 537 16.43 19.49 9.87
CA LEU A 537 16.06 19.06 8.53
C LEU A 537 14.60 19.48 8.24
N ARG A 538 14.39 20.78 7.97
CA ARG A 538 13.08 21.43 7.89
C ARG A 538 12.90 22.14 6.55
N GLY A 539 11.69 22.05 6.01
CA GLY A 539 11.23 22.77 4.82
C GLY A 539 10.49 21.87 3.83
N VAL A 540 9.62 22.49 3.04
CA VAL A 540 9.06 21.88 1.82
C VAL A 540 10.14 21.97 0.73
N LEU A 541 10.54 20.83 0.19
CA LEU A 541 11.63 20.69 -0.79
C LEU A 541 11.09 20.75 -2.23
N GLU A 542 9.93 20.17 -2.49
CA GLU A 542 9.25 20.15 -3.80
C GLU A 542 7.73 20.07 -3.58
N HIS A 543 6.93 20.72 -4.42
CA HIS A 543 5.47 20.59 -4.40
C HIS A 543 4.92 20.68 -5.83
N SER A 544 4.27 19.61 -6.31
CA SER A 544 3.51 19.62 -7.56
C SER A 544 2.01 19.52 -7.27
N GLN A 545 1.31 20.62 -7.52
CA GLN A 545 -0.15 20.70 -7.42
C GLN A 545 -0.86 19.83 -8.49
N ALA A 546 -0.20 19.65 -9.66
CA ALA A 546 -0.70 18.90 -10.80
C ALA A 546 -0.50 17.38 -10.66
N ASP A 547 0.59 16.96 -10.02
CA ASP A 547 0.92 15.55 -9.81
C ASP A 547 0.48 15.03 -8.44
N PHE A 548 -0.10 15.90 -7.60
CA PHE A 548 -0.54 15.60 -6.24
C PHE A 548 0.58 15.08 -5.33
N THR A 549 1.77 15.70 -5.41
CA THR A 549 2.93 15.29 -4.62
C THR A 549 3.59 16.45 -3.89
N VAL A 550 4.08 16.17 -2.68
CA VAL A 550 4.93 17.08 -1.92
C VAL A 550 6.12 16.31 -1.35
N GLU A 551 7.32 16.87 -1.44
CA GLU A 551 8.51 16.39 -0.75
C GLU A 551 8.85 17.37 0.39
N ALA A 552 9.05 16.85 1.60
CA ALA A 552 9.39 17.64 2.77
C ALA A 552 10.51 16.97 3.57
N ALA A 553 11.36 17.79 4.18
CA ALA A 553 12.39 17.31 5.09
C ALA A 553 11.75 16.76 6.38
N ALA A 554 12.32 15.71 6.98
CA ALA A 554 11.68 14.91 8.03
C ALA A 554 11.43 15.68 9.35
N GLY A 555 12.22 16.71 9.64
CA GLY A 555 12.06 17.61 10.77
C GLY A 555 10.99 18.68 10.58
N THR A 556 10.44 18.85 9.38
CA THR A 556 9.42 19.88 9.08
C THR A 556 8.21 19.76 10.02
N PRO A 557 7.81 20.82 10.73
CA PRO A 557 6.59 20.82 11.55
C PRO A 557 5.35 20.50 10.72
N TRP A 558 4.45 19.68 11.25
CA TRP A 558 3.23 19.26 10.56
C TRP A 558 2.31 20.43 10.22
N VAL A 559 2.20 21.40 11.15
CA VAL A 559 1.42 22.64 10.94
C VAL A 559 1.95 23.50 9.79
N GLU A 560 3.27 23.54 9.60
CA GLU A 560 3.90 24.28 8.50
C GLU A 560 3.65 23.60 7.15
N LEU A 561 3.79 22.27 7.09
CA LEU A 561 3.49 21.53 5.87
C LEU A 561 2.02 21.71 5.46
N GLN A 562 1.07 21.56 6.39
CA GLN A 562 -0.36 21.74 6.09
C GLN A 562 -0.75 23.18 5.74
N ALA A 563 0.00 24.18 6.24
CA ALA A 563 -0.15 25.58 5.83
C ALA A 563 0.35 25.81 4.40
N ALA A 564 1.58 25.39 4.08
CA ALA A 564 2.18 25.52 2.74
C ALA A 564 1.42 24.76 1.65
N LEU A 565 0.84 23.59 1.98
CA LEU A 565 -0.08 22.89 1.07
C LEU A 565 -1.36 23.70 0.83
N GLY A 566 -1.82 24.44 1.84
CA GLY A 566 -3.04 25.23 1.78
C GLY A 566 -3.01 26.39 0.81
N GLU A 567 -1.86 27.02 0.64
CA GLU A 567 -1.66 28.10 -0.34
C GLU A 567 -1.91 27.64 -1.79
N ALA A 568 -1.78 26.34 -2.06
CA ALA A 568 -2.08 25.72 -3.36
C ALA A 568 -3.40 24.95 -3.39
N ASP A 569 -4.31 25.18 -2.44
CA ASP A 569 -5.55 24.42 -2.28
C ASP A 569 -5.32 22.90 -2.18
N ARG A 570 -4.30 22.50 -1.42
CA ARG A 570 -3.94 21.10 -1.13
C ARG A 570 -3.88 20.84 0.36
N GLU A 571 -3.90 19.56 0.71
CA GLU A 571 -3.66 19.07 2.07
C GLU A 571 -3.26 17.58 2.06
N LEU A 572 -2.76 17.14 3.22
CA LEU A 572 -2.73 15.73 3.62
C LEU A 572 -4.00 15.41 4.41
N ASP A 573 -4.65 14.28 4.12
CA ASP A 573 -6.03 14.00 4.56
C ASP A 573 -6.17 13.39 5.96
N TRP A 574 -5.09 12.86 6.53
CA TRP A 574 -5.10 12.28 7.87
C TRP A 574 -4.81 13.32 8.96
N GLN A 575 -5.41 13.13 10.14
CA GLN A 575 -5.17 13.98 11.31
C GLN A 575 -4.13 13.36 12.26
N VAL A 576 -3.40 14.22 12.97
CA VAL A 576 -2.34 13.84 13.92
C VAL A 576 -2.63 14.46 15.29
N SER A 577 -2.15 13.85 16.37
CA SER A 577 -2.36 14.38 17.73
C SER A 577 -1.28 15.40 18.09
N HIS A 578 -1.67 16.51 18.73
CA HIS A 578 -0.77 17.64 19.03
C HIS A 578 0.03 18.10 17.78
N PRO A 579 -0.65 18.50 16.68
CA PRO A 579 0.00 18.83 15.41
C PRO A 579 1.11 19.89 15.55
N GLU A 580 0.98 20.80 16.51
CA GLU A 580 1.98 21.81 16.88
C GLU A 580 3.31 21.23 17.42
N GLN A 581 3.31 19.99 17.92
CA GLN A 581 4.48 19.27 18.46
C GLN A 581 5.05 18.23 17.48
N ARG A 582 4.41 18.00 16.32
CA ARG A 582 4.79 16.90 15.41
C ARG A 582 5.62 17.39 14.23
N SER A 583 6.68 16.65 13.90
CA SER A 583 7.33 16.74 12.60
C SER A 583 6.83 15.65 11.65
N VAL A 584 6.87 15.92 10.34
CA VAL A 584 6.38 15.02 9.28
C VAL A 584 7.03 13.63 9.36
N GLY A 585 8.34 13.58 9.59
CA GLY A 585 9.08 12.33 9.82
C GLY A 585 8.62 11.58 11.06
N GLY A 586 8.28 12.28 12.14
CA GLY A 586 7.73 11.68 13.35
C GLY A 586 6.32 11.11 13.15
N VAL A 587 5.49 11.77 12.35
CA VAL A 587 4.14 11.28 11.97
C VAL A 587 4.25 9.97 11.18
N VAL A 588 5.04 9.96 10.10
CA VAL A 588 5.18 8.76 9.25
C VAL A 588 5.87 7.62 9.98
N ALA A 589 6.96 7.89 10.70
CA ALA A 589 7.67 6.86 11.48
C ALA A 589 6.82 6.29 12.62
N CYS A 590 5.70 6.91 13.00
CA CYS A 590 4.76 6.36 13.97
C CYS A 590 3.46 5.81 13.35
N ASP A 591 3.31 5.86 12.01
CA ASP A 591 2.03 5.70 11.28
C ASP A 591 0.88 6.52 11.90
N GLU A 592 1.20 7.69 12.44
CA GLU A 592 0.29 8.41 13.33
C GLU A 592 -0.91 8.97 12.57
N SER A 593 -2.08 8.44 12.94
CA SER A 593 -3.38 8.77 12.36
C SER A 593 -4.44 8.67 13.45
N TRP A 594 -4.95 9.84 13.86
CA TRP A 594 -6.07 10.00 14.80
C TRP A 594 -7.35 9.36 14.21
N PRO A 595 -8.45 9.07 14.96
CA PRO A 595 -9.47 8.06 14.61
C PRO A 595 -10.40 8.40 13.42
N TRP A 596 -10.02 9.36 12.59
CA TRP A 596 -10.55 9.60 11.25
C TRP A 596 -10.06 8.51 10.29
N ARG A 597 -10.58 7.29 10.48
CA ARG A 597 -10.27 6.07 9.69
C ARG A 597 -11.53 5.48 9.04
N GLY A 598 -12.59 6.29 8.90
CA GLY A 598 -13.75 5.96 8.10
C GLY A 598 -13.42 6.15 6.62
N GLY A 599 -12.99 5.09 5.95
CA GLY A 599 -12.59 5.13 4.53
C GLY A 599 -11.25 5.85 4.23
N GLN A 600 -10.75 6.70 5.13
CA GLN A 600 -9.46 7.36 5.00
C GLN A 600 -8.27 6.43 5.27
N ARG A 601 -7.15 6.72 4.60
CA ARG A 601 -5.94 5.90 4.53
C ARG A 601 -4.86 6.39 5.51
N SER A 602 -4.00 5.52 6.00
CA SER A 602 -2.95 5.92 6.96
C SER A 602 -1.74 6.57 6.26
N PRO A 603 -0.81 7.23 7.00
CA PRO A 603 0.40 7.82 6.42
C PRO A 603 1.17 6.87 5.48
N ARG A 604 1.23 5.58 5.82
CA ARG A 604 1.72 4.47 4.99
C ARG A 604 1.24 4.49 3.54
N ASP A 605 -0.07 4.67 3.32
CA ASP A 605 -0.68 4.55 2.00
C ASP A 605 -0.46 5.80 1.14
N ARG A 606 -0.14 6.93 1.81
CA ARG A 606 0.11 8.24 1.22
C ARG A 606 1.60 8.47 0.94
N LEU A 607 2.48 7.59 1.42
CA LEU A 607 3.91 7.68 1.20
C LEU A 607 4.30 7.16 -0.19
N LEU A 608 4.96 8.01 -0.97
CA LEU A 608 5.39 7.74 -2.35
C LEU A 608 6.91 7.54 -2.48
N GLY A 609 7.68 8.10 -1.54
CA GLY A 609 9.11 7.89 -1.45
C GLY A 609 9.72 8.41 -0.16
N ALA A 610 10.93 7.99 0.14
CA ALA A 610 11.67 8.41 1.33
C ALA A 610 13.18 8.44 1.04
N GLY A 611 13.91 9.30 1.74
CA GLY A 611 15.37 9.32 1.75
C GLY A 611 15.90 9.37 3.18
N GLY A 612 17.06 8.80 3.42
CA GLY A 612 17.64 8.68 4.75
C GLY A 612 19.00 8.01 4.78
N LEU A 613 19.40 7.59 5.98
CA LEU A 613 20.65 6.88 6.27
C LEU A 613 20.36 5.62 7.08
N LEU A 614 21.09 4.53 6.78
CA LEU A 614 21.10 3.29 7.57
C LEU A 614 21.95 3.45 8.85
N SER A 615 21.95 2.45 9.74
CA SER A 615 22.70 2.50 11.01
C SER A 615 24.22 2.56 10.87
N ASP A 616 24.73 2.19 9.69
CA ASP A 616 26.15 2.25 9.32
C ASP A 616 26.55 3.55 8.60
N GLY A 617 25.60 4.48 8.39
CA GLY A 617 25.82 5.72 7.64
C GLY A 617 25.58 5.62 6.13
N SER A 618 25.21 4.46 5.60
CA SER A 618 24.93 4.31 4.16
C SER A 618 23.69 5.14 3.76
N PRO A 619 23.77 6.03 2.76
CA PRO A 619 22.61 6.75 2.25
C PRO A 619 21.70 5.84 1.44
N PHE A 620 20.42 6.21 1.35
CA PHE A 620 19.48 5.62 0.39
C PHE A 620 18.34 6.60 0.04
N CYS A 621 17.77 6.39 -1.13
CA CYS A 621 16.48 6.89 -1.57
C CYS A 621 15.61 5.69 -2.02
N CYS A 622 14.31 5.76 -1.81
CA CYS A 622 13.37 4.74 -2.27
C CYS A 622 12.03 5.35 -2.67
N GLY A 623 11.26 4.61 -3.49
CA GLY A 623 10.00 5.07 -4.05
C GLY A 623 10.20 5.96 -5.29
N GLY A 624 9.24 6.86 -5.57
CA GLY A 624 9.21 7.66 -6.80
C GLY A 624 8.43 8.96 -6.67
N ARG A 625 8.22 9.66 -7.80
CA ARG A 625 7.36 10.86 -7.90
C ARG A 625 5.94 10.56 -8.35
N VAL A 626 5.67 9.31 -8.71
CA VAL A 626 4.45 8.86 -9.39
C VAL A 626 3.62 7.93 -8.51
N MET A 627 2.34 7.79 -8.87
CA MET A 627 1.36 7.04 -8.09
C MET A 627 1.55 5.52 -8.15
N LYS A 628 1.79 5.02 -9.36
CA LYS A 628 2.06 3.61 -9.63
C LYS A 628 3.57 3.41 -9.73
N ASN A 629 4.12 2.60 -8.84
CA ASN A 629 5.53 2.26 -8.82
C ASN A 629 5.73 0.86 -8.22
N VAL A 630 6.27 -0.04 -9.03
CA VAL A 630 6.70 -1.40 -8.64
C VAL A 630 8.15 -1.66 -9.05
N THR A 631 8.96 -0.60 -9.16
CA THR A 631 10.39 -0.69 -9.41
C THR A 631 11.11 -1.18 -8.16
N ALA A 632 11.34 -2.50 -8.12
CA ALA A 632 11.93 -3.24 -7.01
C ALA A 632 11.10 -3.17 -5.72
N TYR A 633 11.70 -3.30 -4.54
CA TYR A 633 10.96 -3.50 -3.28
C TYR A 633 10.43 -2.20 -2.67
N ASP A 634 9.22 -2.27 -2.10
CA ASP A 634 8.60 -1.19 -1.34
C ASP A 634 9.25 -1.01 0.04
N LEU A 635 10.48 -0.49 0.06
CA LEU A 635 11.14 -0.01 1.28
C LEU A 635 10.41 1.18 1.89
N THR A 636 9.71 1.94 1.04
CA THR A 636 9.04 3.18 1.41
C THR A 636 7.99 2.91 2.50
N ARG A 637 7.05 1.99 2.27
CA ARG A 637 6.04 1.63 3.28
C ARG A 637 6.60 0.92 4.49
N LEU A 638 7.69 0.17 4.33
CA LEU A 638 8.38 -0.49 5.44
C LEU A 638 8.92 0.50 6.49
N LEU A 639 9.23 1.74 6.09
CA LEU A 639 9.62 2.83 7.00
C LEU A 639 8.43 3.44 7.76
N ALA A 640 7.21 3.37 7.21
CA ALA A 640 6.02 3.82 7.91
C ALA A 640 5.75 2.90 9.11
N GLY A 641 5.36 3.50 10.23
CA GLY A 641 5.18 2.77 11.49
C GLY A 641 6.49 2.41 12.20
N SER A 642 7.61 2.16 11.50
CA SER A 642 8.88 1.57 11.99
C SER A 642 9.56 2.17 13.24
N ARG A 643 9.10 3.33 13.72
CA ARG A 643 9.67 4.14 14.82
C ARG A 643 11.17 4.45 14.66
N GLY A 644 11.67 4.41 13.43
CA GLY A 644 13.09 4.65 13.11
C GLY A 644 14.02 3.49 13.46
N ALA A 645 13.49 2.27 13.65
CA ALA A 645 14.27 1.06 13.91
C ALA A 645 14.99 0.47 12.67
N LEU A 646 14.70 1.01 11.48
CA LEU A 646 15.30 0.55 10.21
C LEU A 646 16.26 1.56 9.57
N ALA A 647 15.97 2.85 9.74
CA ALA A 647 16.72 3.95 9.15
C ALA A 647 16.41 5.27 9.85
N ILE A 648 17.32 6.23 9.69
CA ILE A 648 17.10 7.63 10.03
C ILE A 648 16.61 8.36 8.77
N VAL A 649 15.30 8.59 8.71
CA VAL A 649 14.64 9.29 7.60
C VAL A 649 15.00 10.78 7.66
N THR A 650 15.50 11.33 6.54
CA THR A 650 15.85 12.75 6.39
C THR A 650 14.85 13.52 5.53
N ARG A 651 14.14 12.85 4.62
CA ARG A 651 13.11 13.44 3.74
C ARG A 651 12.04 12.42 3.32
N LEU A 652 10.84 12.91 3.05
CA LEU A 652 9.66 12.10 2.70
C LEU A 652 8.91 12.75 1.54
N ARG A 653 8.44 11.93 0.59
CA ARG A 653 7.55 12.36 -0.50
C ARG A 653 6.16 11.74 -0.31
N LEU A 654 5.14 12.58 -0.28
CA LEU A 654 3.76 12.25 0.11
C LEU A 654 2.77 12.62 -0.99
N ARG A 655 1.75 11.79 -1.19
CA ARG A 655 0.57 12.08 -2.03
C ARG A 655 -0.33 13.08 -1.32
N THR A 656 -0.51 14.26 -1.91
CA THR A 656 -1.47 15.27 -1.45
C THR A 656 -2.86 15.01 -2.02
N ARG A 657 -3.83 15.83 -1.65
CA ARG A 657 -5.15 15.89 -2.30
C ARG A 657 -5.63 17.34 -2.39
N PRO A 658 -6.57 17.66 -3.31
CA PRO A 658 -7.40 18.87 -3.19
C PRO A 658 -8.05 18.96 -1.82
N ARG A 659 -8.13 20.18 -1.25
CA ARG A 659 -8.94 20.41 -0.05
C ARG A 659 -10.41 20.15 -0.35
N PRO A 660 -11.20 19.65 0.61
CA PRO A 660 -12.65 19.59 0.45
C PRO A 660 -13.23 21.01 0.43
N GLU A 661 -14.24 21.26 -0.41
CA GLU A 661 -14.94 22.56 -0.46
C GLU A 661 -15.61 22.89 0.87
N ALA A 662 -16.07 21.86 1.58
CA ALA A 662 -16.65 21.99 2.90
C ALA A 662 -16.45 20.76 3.78
N ARG A 663 -16.51 20.99 5.09
CA ARG A 663 -16.50 20.00 6.18
C ARG A 663 -17.72 20.19 7.08
N ARG A 664 -18.27 19.10 7.61
CA ARG A 664 -19.33 19.11 8.63
C ARG A 664 -18.99 18.14 9.75
N LEU A 665 -19.38 18.51 10.96
CA LEU A 665 -19.39 17.62 12.11
C LEU A 665 -20.85 17.42 12.52
N LEU A 666 -21.25 16.16 12.72
CA LEU A 666 -22.57 15.77 13.22
C LEU A 666 -22.38 15.03 14.55
N VAL A 667 -23.10 15.46 15.59
CA VAL A 667 -22.99 14.89 16.94
C VAL A 667 -24.34 14.34 17.38
N PHE A 668 -24.44 13.03 17.53
CA PHE A 668 -25.65 12.30 17.91
C PHE A 668 -25.56 11.85 19.37
N GLY A 669 -26.54 12.28 20.19
CA GLY A 669 -26.59 11.95 21.62
C GLY A 669 -27.37 10.67 21.92
N TYR A 670 -26.77 9.74 22.66
CA TYR A 670 -27.37 8.47 23.08
C TYR A 670 -27.30 8.30 24.60
N ARG A 671 -28.46 8.06 25.22
CA ARG A 671 -28.54 7.69 26.65
C ARG A 671 -28.01 6.27 26.94
N ASN A 672 -27.89 5.42 25.92
CA ASN A 672 -27.39 4.06 26.04
C ASN A 672 -26.12 3.87 25.17
N PRO A 673 -24.95 3.55 25.76
CA PRO A 673 -23.70 3.34 25.03
C PRO A 673 -23.74 2.23 23.97
N ASP A 674 -24.51 1.16 24.19
CA ASP A 674 -24.63 0.05 23.23
C ASP A 674 -25.43 0.45 21.99
N ARG A 675 -26.44 1.32 22.14
CA ARG A 675 -27.14 1.93 20.99
C ARG A 675 -26.20 2.82 20.20
N ALA A 676 -25.38 3.62 20.86
CA ALA A 676 -24.38 4.47 20.22
C ALA A 676 -23.31 3.65 19.46
N LEU A 677 -22.90 2.50 20.01
CA LEU A 677 -22.02 1.55 19.34
C LEU A 677 -22.70 0.86 18.15
N ALA A 678 -23.98 0.49 18.27
CA ALA A 678 -24.78 -0.09 17.18
C ALA A 678 -24.96 0.93 16.04
N ALA A 679 -25.22 2.19 16.37
CA ALA A 679 -25.26 3.32 15.44
C ALA A 679 -23.95 3.49 14.67
N GLY A 680 -22.80 3.60 15.35
CA GLY A 680 -21.50 3.70 14.67
C GLY A 680 -21.21 2.50 13.75
N ARG A 681 -21.54 1.28 14.19
CA ARG A 681 -21.47 0.08 13.35
C ARG A 681 -22.41 0.17 12.14
N ALA A 682 -23.61 0.74 12.28
CA ALA A 682 -24.55 0.91 11.18
C ALA A 682 -24.02 1.92 10.14
N VAL A 683 -23.43 3.03 10.58
CA VAL A 683 -22.77 4.01 9.71
C VAL A 683 -21.61 3.35 8.98
N PHE A 684 -20.67 2.71 9.69
CA PHE A 684 -19.53 2.01 9.06
C PHE A 684 -19.96 0.95 8.02
N ARG A 685 -21.14 0.35 8.18
CA ARG A 685 -21.67 -0.65 7.23
C ARG A 685 -22.39 -0.05 6.02
N ARG A 686 -23.03 1.13 6.16
CA ARG A 686 -24.01 1.69 5.22
C ARG A 686 -23.65 3.06 4.63
N CYS A 687 -22.56 3.67 5.09
CA CYS A 687 -22.15 5.03 4.76
C CYS A 687 -20.63 5.09 4.55
N ASP A 688 -20.21 5.21 3.29
CA ASP A 688 -18.81 5.15 2.86
C ASP A 688 -18.16 6.52 2.63
N PHE A 689 -18.98 7.54 2.78
CA PHE A 689 -18.64 8.96 2.71
C PHE A 689 -18.27 9.55 4.09
N ALA A 690 -18.43 8.80 5.17
CA ALA A 690 -18.15 9.27 6.52
C ALA A 690 -16.64 9.26 6.79
N ALA A 691 -15.98 10.41 6.63
CA ALA A 691 -14.53 10.59 6.78
C ALA A 691 -13.96 10.11 8.13
N GLY A 692 -14.80 10.07 9.16
CA GLY A 692 -14.48 9.36 10.39
C GLY A 692 -15.60 9.38 11.41
N GLN A 693 -15.42 8.57 12.44
CA GLN A 693 -16.38 8.37 13.52
C GLN A 693 -15.65 8.28 14.86
N LEU A 694 -16.23 8.88 15.89
CA LEU A 694 -15.73 8.83 17.26
C LEU A 694 -16.88 8.66 18.25
N LEU A 695 -16.76 7.67 19.13
CA LEU A 695 -17.67 7.42 20.23
C LEU A 695 -17.10 7.98 21.54
N LEU A 696 -17.69 9.06 22.07
CA LEU A 696 -17.34 9.69 23.34
C LEU A 696 -18.25 9.16 24.46
N GLY A 697 -17.67 8.79 25.61
CA GLY A 697 -18.43 8.33 26.78
C GLY A 697 -19.09 9.47 27.57
N PRO A 698 -20.08 9.17 28.44
CA PRO A 698 -20.85 10.18 29.17
C PRO A 698 -20.06 11.00 30.21
N GLY A 699 -18.81 10.62 30.51
CA GLY A 699 -17.88 11.44 31.31
C GLY A 699 -17.21 12.57 30.52
N LEU A 700 -17.34 12.60 29.18
CA LEU A 700 -16.97 13.73 28.35
C LEU A 700 -18.15 14.68 28.20
N LEU A 701 -18.20 15.69 29.07
CA LEU A 701 -19.08 16.83 28.91
C LEU A 701 -18.50 17.76 27.86
N LEU A 702 -19.21 17.88 26.74
CA LEU A 702 -19.10 19.03 25.84
C LEU A 702 -20.15 20.05 26.34
N GLU A 703 -19.75 21.29 26.65
CA GLU A 703 -20.63 22.37 27.08
C GLU A 703 -21.78 22.54 26.10
N GLY A 704 -22.99 22.75 26.64
CA GLY A 704 -24.21 22.82 25.84
C GLY A 704 -24.79 21.45 25.43
N LEU A 705 -24.10 20.32 25.70
CA LEU A 705 -24.65 18.98 25.49
C LEU A 705 -25.06 18.31 26.82
N GLU A 706 -26.10 17.49 26.76
CA GLU A 706 -26.55 16.64 27.88
C GLU A 706 -25.54 15.54 28.22
N PRO A 707 -25.46 15.06 29.49
CA PRO A 707 -24.62 13.93 29.88
C PRO A 707 -25.04 12.62 29.18
N ALA A 708 -24.42 12.32 28.04
CA ALA A 708 -24.78 11.22 27.16
C ALA A 708 -23.55 10.61 26.47
N THR A 709 -23.70 9.40 25.92
CA THR A 709 -22.71 8.87 24.98
C THR A 709 -22.90 9.55 23.63
N HIS A 710 -21.87 10.20 23.10
CA HIS A 710 -21.97 10.94 21.84
C HIS A 710 -21.29 10.17 20.71
N LEU A 711 -22.01 9.93 19.60
CA LEU A 711 -21.41 9.51 18.34
C LEU A 711 -21.16 10.76 17.50
N VAL A 712 -19.89 11.08 17.30
CA VAL A 712 -19.40 12.17 16.47
C VAL A 712 -19.05 11.59 15.10
N ILE A 713 -19.56 12.20 14.03
CA ILE A 713 -19.31 11.80 12.64
C ILE A 713 -18.84 13.04 11.87
N GLY A 714 -17.74 12.91 11.14
CA GLY A 714 -17.27 13.95 10.23
C GLY A 714 -17.58 13.61 8.80
N LEU A 715 -18.00 14.62 8.05
CA LEU A 715 -18.22 14.61 6.62
C LEU A 715 -17.31 15.64 5.97
N GLU A 716 -16.81 15.33 4.78
CA GLU A 716 -16.04 16.28 3.96
C GLU A 716 -16.30 16.01 2.48
N GLY A 717 -16.26 17.05 1.65
CA GLY A 717 -16.51 16.92 0.22
C GLY A 717 -17.05 18.20 -0.38
N ARG A 718 -17.79 18.06 -1.48
CA ARG A 718 -18.49 19.17 -2.13
C ARG A 718 -19.72 19.57 -1.35
N ALA A 719 -20.07 20.85 -1.33
CA ALA A 719 -21.15 21.37 -0.50
C ALA A 719 -22.49 20.62 -0.69
N ARG A 720 -22.82 20.27 -1.94
CA ARG A 720 -24.03 19.52 -2.30
C ARG A 720 -23.98 18.04 -1.88
N SER A 721 -22.82 17.39 -1.98
CA SER A 721 -22.64 16.00 -1.52
C SER A 721 -22.90 15.90 -0.01
N LEU A 722 -22.41 16.88 0.76
CA LEU A 722 -22.57 16.91 2.22
C LEU A 722 -24.04 16.95 2.67
N GLU A 723 -24.92 17.64 1.94
CA GLU A 723 -26.34 17.70 2.28
C GLU A 723 -27.04 16.34 2.10
N GLU A 724 -26.72 15.61 1.03
CA GLU A 724 -27.22 14.25 0.77
C GLU A 724 -26.68 13.26 1.83
N GLN A 725 -25.40 13.38 2.17
CA GLN A 725 -24.74 12.58 3.21
C GLN A 725 -25.34 12.83 4.61
N GLU A 726 -25.59 14.10 4.96
CA GLU A 726 -26.22 14.51 6.23
C GLU A 726 -27.64 13.95 6.32
N GLN A 727 -28.49 14.17 5.31
CA GLN A 727 -29.85 13.62 5.27
C GLN A 727 -29.88 12.10 5.43
N ARG A 728 -28.93 11.39 4.82
CA ARG A 728 -28.81 9.94 4.93
C ARG A 728 -28.37 9.48 6.32
N LEU A 729 -27.47 10.19 6.98
CA LEU A 729 -27.12 9.92 8.38
C LEU A 729 -28.29 10.21 9.33
N LEU A 730 -29.05 11.28 9.10
CA LEU A 730 -30.26 11.57 9.86
C LEU A 730 -31.33 10.49 9.67
N ALA A 731 -31.53 9.99 8.44
CA ALA A 731 -32.44 8.87 8.17
C ALA A 731 -31.98 7.56 8.83
N LEU A 732 -30.65 7.33 8.90
CA LEU A 732 -30.08 6.12 9.50
C LEU A 732 -30.07 6.14 11.03
N LEU A 733 -29.90 7.30 11.66
CA LEU A 733 -29.62 7.45 13.10
C LEU A 733 -30.73 8.14 13.89
N GLY A 734 -31.53 8.99 13.24
CA GLY A 734 -32.55 9.82 13.87
C GLY A 734 -33.75 9.05 14.43
N GLN A 735 -33.83 7.73 14.22
CA GLN A 735 -34.85 6.87 14.85
C GLN A 735 -34.45 6.34 16.24
N ASP A 736 -33.15 6.34 16.58
CA ASP A 736 -32.62 5.70 17.80
C ASP A 736 -31.86 6.65 18.76
N GLY A 737 -31.52 7.86 18.30
CA GLY A 737 -30.79 8.88 19.07
C GLY A 737 -31.60 10.17 19.27
N LEU A 738 -31.13 11.03 20.18
CA LEU A 738 -31.56 12.43 20.21
C LEU A 738 -31.05 13.15 18.95
N LEU A 739 -31.82 14.14 18.47
CA LEU A 739 -31.51 14.94 17.27
C LEU A 739 -30.06 15.48 17.30
N PRO A 740 -29.43 15.74 16.13
CA PRO A 740 -28.07 16.25 16.07
C PRO A 740 -27.94 17.56 16.87
N LEU A 741 -27.08 17.61 17.88
CA LEU A 741 -27.00 18.82 18.72
C LEU A 741 -26.20 19.97 18.07
N ILE A 742 -25.27 19.65 17.15
CA ILE A 742 -24.43 20.65 16.47
C ILE A 742 -24.21 20.24 15.02
N THR A 743 -24.54 21.15 14.09
CA THR A 743 -24.05 21.16 12.69
C THR A 743 -23.10 22.35 12.52
N ALA A 744 -21.80 22.15 12.77
CA ALA A 744 -20.83 23.22 12.57
C ALA A 744 -20.62 23.45 11.05
N ARG A 745 -21.06 24.61 10.56
CA ARG A 745 -20.71 25.12 9.22
C ARG A 745 -19.48 26.03 9.35
N GLU A 746 -18.60 26.02 8.34
CA GLU A 746 -17.19 26.43 8.48
C GLU A 746 -16.88 27.91 8.79
N GLY A 747 -15.65 28.10 9.29
CA GLY A 747 -14.96 29.39 9.39
C GLY A 747 -13.57 29.29 10.02
N LEU A 748 -12.87 28.15 9.83
CA LEU A 748 -11.88 27.67 10.80
C LEU A 748 -10.69 26.95 10.13
N GLU A 749 -9.74 27.76 9.63
CA GLU A 749 -8.48 27.32 9.03
C GLU A 749 -7.61 26.51 10.01
N SER A 750 -7.01 25.41 9.51
CA SER A 750 -5.95 24.63 10.17
C SER A 750 -6.08 24.43 11.71
N GLY A 751 -6.84 23.40 12.09
CA GLY A 751 -6.87 22.89 13.47
C GLY A 751 -7.80 23.56 14.49
N PRO A 752 -9.06 23.92 14.19
CA PRO A 752 -10.03 24.20 15.27
C PRO A 752 -10.91 23.03 15.69
N TRP A 753 -11.09 22.00 14.84
CA TRP A 753 -11.82 20.77 15.19
C TRP A 753 -11.21 20.05 16.41
N LEU A 754 -9.89 20.03 16.50
CA LEU A 754 -9.16 19.53 17.66
C LEU A 754 -9.25 20.48 18.85
N ARG A 755 -9.18 21.81 18.65
CA ARG A 755 -9.31 22.80 19.74
C ARG A 755 -10.68 22.71 20.42
N ALA A 756 -11.75 22.55 19.66
CA ALA A 756 -13.11 22.35 20.20
C ALA A 756 -13.33 21.01 20.93
N ILE A 757 -12.33 20.11 20.99
CA ILE A 757 -12.36 18.87 21.79
C ILE A 757 -11.25 18.87 22.85
N ARG A 758 -10.14 19.59 22.61
CA ARG A 758 -8.93 19.65 23.43
C ARG A 758 -8.92 20.81 24.42
N ASP A 759 -9.37 21.99 23.98
CA ASP A 759 -9.34 23.24 24.76
C ASP A 759 -10.62 23.39 25.61
N PHE A 760 -11.32 22.26 25.85
CA PHE A 760 -12.60 22.21 26.52
C PHE A 760 -12.45 22.32 28.05
N PRO A 761 -13.11 23.29 28.74
CA PRO A 761 -12.94 23.47 30.18
C PRO A 761 -13.46 22.26 30.96
N GLY A 762 -12.56 21.40 31.43
CA GLY A 762 -12.89 20.20 32.21
C GLY A 762 -12.69 18.86 31.51
N ALA A 763 -12.12 18.81 30.30
CA ALA A 763 -11.81 17.57 29.58
C ALA A 763 -10.66 16.75 30.23
N GLY A 764 -10.95 16.10 31.36
CA GLY A 764 -9.99 15.27 32.11
C GLY A 764 -9.75 13.86 31.53
N SER A 765 -10.51 13.43 30.52
CA SER A 765 -10.31 12.15 29.83
C SER A 765 -11.00 12.15 28.46
N LEU A 766 -10.40 11.51 27.46
CA LEU A 766 -10.96 11.32 26.12
C LEU A 766 -10.99 9.81 25.81
N ALA A 767 -12.18 9.23 25.63
CA ALA A 767 -12.32 7.84 25.24
C ALA A 767 -12.53 7.76 23.72
N LEU A 768 -11.69 6.98 23.03
CA LEU A 768 -11.78 6.71 21.60
C LEU A 768 -12.09 5.22 21.40
N ARG A 769 -13.17 4.85 20.69
CA ARG A 769 -13.50 3.44 20.43
C ARG A 769 -13.55 3.11 18.94
N SER A 770 -12.48 2.48 18.45
CA SER A 770 -12.42 1.74 17.19
C SER A 770 -12.68 0.23 17.43
N SER A 771 -13.12 -0.51 16.42
CA SER A 771 -13.60 -1.89 16.59
C SER A 771 -12.49 -2.96 16.49
N LEU A 772 -12.24 -3.67 17.59
CA LEU A 772 -11.35 -4.84 17.65
C LEU A 772 -12.10 -6.05 18.25
N ARG A 773 -11.86 -7.25 17.71
CA ARG A 773 -12.65 -8.47 18.01
C ARG A 773 -12.00 -9.40 19.05
N GLU A 774 -10.84 -9.03 19.59
CA GLU A 774 -10.08 -9.84 20.56
C GLU A 774 -9.77 -9.02 21.82
N TYR A 775 -10.70 -8.95 22.79
CA TYR A 775 -10.48 -8.12 23.99
C TYR A 775 -10.95 -8.73 25.33
N ARG A 776 -11.69 -9.85 25.32
CA ARG A 776 -12.31 -10.37 26.56
C ARG A 776 -11.41 -11.24 27.44
N GLY A 777 -10.68 -12.21 26.87
CA GLY A 777 -9.76 -13.06 27.67
C GLY A 777 -8.58 -12.31 28.31
N ALA A 778 -8.28 -11.10 27.83
CA ALA A 778 -7.38 -10.14 28.48
C ALA A 778 -8.07 -9.43 29.65
N LEU A 779 -9.30 -8.93 29.43
CA LEU A 779 -10.12 -8.29 30.47
C LEU A 779 -10.48 -9.23 31.62
N ASP A 780 -10.69 -10.53 31.41
CA ASP A 780 -11.03 -11.47 32.50
C ASP A 780 -9.82 -11.72 33.43
N ARG A 781 -8.59 -11.75 32.87
CA ARG A 781 -7.35 -11.87 33.68
C ARG A 781 -6.95 -10.56 34.34
N LEU A 782 -7.21 -9.43 33.68
CA LEU A 782 -7.17 -8.12 34.32
C LEU A 782 -8.20 -8.05 35.46
N ALA A 783 -9.45 -8.46 35.24
CA ALA A 783 -10.52 -8.48 36.24
C ALA A 783 -10.18 -9.31 37.47
N ALA A 784 -9.47 -10.44 37.30
CA ALA A 784 -8.96 -11.23 38.42
C ALA A 784 -7.79 -10.55 39.19
N LEU A 785 -7.01 -9.69 38.54
CA LEU A 785 -5.89 -8.95 39.14
C LEU A 785 -6.28 -7.57 39.72
N LEU A 786 -7.43 -7.03 39.31
CA LEU A 786 -7.88 -5.68 39.64
C LEU A 786 -8.38 -5.44 41.08
N PRO A 787 -8.88 -6.43 41.85
CA PRO A 787 -9.19 -6.22 43.27
C PRO A 787 -8.00 -5.74 44.10
N ALA A 788 -6.76 -5.97 43.62
CA ALA A 788 -5.53 -5.57 44.30
C ALA A 788 -5.00 -4.17 43.92
N LEU A 789 -5.53 -3.52 42.88
CA LEU A 789 -4.91 -2.31 42.27
C LEU A 789 -5.73 -1.02 42.40
N GLY A 790 -6.92 -1.08 43.01
CA GLY A 790 -7.73 0.11 43.28
C GLY A 790 -8.46 0.66 42.04
N PRO A 791 -9.41 1.59 42.26
CA PRO A 791 -10.41 1.91 41.26
C PRO A 791 -9.83 2.86 40.22
N ARG A 792 -9.80 2.42 38.96
CA ARG A 792 -9.30 3.16 37.77
C ARG A 792 -9.60 2.38 36.45
N TRP A 793 -9.88 3.06 35.31
CA TRP A 793 -10.17 2.68 33.88
C TRP A 793 -9.90 3.76 32.78
N ALA A 794 -9.21 3.43 31.67
CA ALA A 794 -9.16 4.22 30.42
C ALA A 794 -8.49 3.38 29.30
N LEU A 795 -8.73 3.74 28.03
CA LEU A 795 -8.31 2.93 26.86
C LEU A 795 -7.94 3.83 25.67
N ASP A 796 -6.76 3.60 25.09
CA ASP A 796 -6.24 4.30 23.91
C ASP A 796 -5.93 3.28 22.79
N PHE A 797 -6.09 3.71 21.54
CA PHE A 797 -5.63 3.03 20.33
C PHE A 797 -5.15 4.12 19.36
N PRO A 798 -3.83 4.18 19.09
CA PRO A 798 -3.16 3.07 18.41
C PRO A 798 -1.83 2.66 19.07
N GLY A 799 -1.79 1.46 19.67
CA GLY A 799 -0.52 0.82 20.05
C GLY A 799 0.35 1.62 21.04
N ARG A 800 -0.27 2.39 21.94
CA ARG A 800 0.41 3.19 22.97
C ARG A 800 -0.29 3.09 24.33
N ARG A 801 0.53 2.96 25.37
CA ARG A 801 0.26 2.94 26.84
C ARG A 801 -1.19 2.84 27.33
N LEU A 802 -1.48 1.73 28.03
CA LEU A 802 -2.64 1.62 28.92
C LEU A 802 -2.45 2.49 30.19
N ARG A 803 -3.33 3.45 30.44
CA ARG A 803 -3.47 4.19 31.73
C ARG A 803 -4.95 4.30 32.07
N VAL A 804 -5.29 4.32 33.35
CA VAL A 804 -6.56 3.78 33.89
C VAL A 804 -7.06 4.78 35.00
N GLU A 805 -8.32 5.33 34.97
CA GLU A 805 -9.09 6.33 35.85
C GLU A 805 -10.63 5.96 36.16
N PRO A 806 -11.31 6.23 37.30
CA PRO A 806 -12.33 5.29 37.93
C PRO A 806 -13.87 5.35 37.65
N SER A 807 -14.63 4.22 37.86
CA SER A 807 -16.10 4.17 38.20
C SER A 807 -16.67 2.79 38.70
N PRO A 808 -17.81 2.67 39.47
CA PRO A 808 -18.20 1.44 40.23
C PRO A 808 -19.38 0.54 39.78
N GLU A 809 -20.11 0.78 38.68
CA GLU A 809 -21.51 0.29 38.54
C GLU A 809 -21.81 -0.71 37.38
N PHE A 810 -21.53 -2.03 37.50
CA PHE A 810 -22.21 -3.08 36.70
C PHE A 810 -22.14 -4.47 37.38
N ARG A 811 -23.12 -5.36 37.11
CA ARG A 811 -23.14 -6.78 37.56
C ARG A 811 -23.48 -7.74 36.41
N GLU A 812 -22.84 -8.91 36.42
CA GLU A 812 -22.88 -9.93 35.37
C GLU A 812 -24.09 -10.89 35.50
N GLY A 813 -24.43 -11.59 34.41
CA GLY A 813 -25.43 -12.67 34.48
C GLY A 813 -25.75 -13.44 33.19
N GLN A 814 -25.55 -12.88 31.99
CA GLN A 814 -25.91 -13.56 30.73
C GLN A 814 -24.95 -13.23 29.59
N LEU A 815 -24.28 -14.26 29.03
CA LEU A 815 -24.30 -14.66 27.59
C LEU A 815 -23.19 -15.69 27.24
N PRO A 816 -23.41 -16.59 26.26
CA PRO A 816 -22.56 -17.77 25.94
C PRO A 816 -21.41 -17.50 24.92
N PRO A 817 -20.53 -18.48 24.58
CA PRO A 817 -19.15 -18.22 24.13
C PRO A 817 -18.89 -18.28 22.62
N LEU A 818 -18.06 -17.36 22.10
CA LEU A 818 -17.40 -17.38 20.77
C LEU A 818 -16.05 -16.60 20.85
N GLY A 819 -14.96 -17.07 20.20
CA GLY A 819 -13.56 -16.75 20.58
C GLY A 819 -12.69 -15.85 19.66
N GLY A 820 -11.41 -15.72 20.05
CA GLY A 820 -10.34 -14.82 19.52
C GLY A 820 -9.57 -14.15 20.68
N GLY A 821 -8.24 -13.96 20.64
CA GLY A 821 -7.44 -13.65 21.85
C GLY A 821 -6.14 -12.82 21.74
N VAL A 822 -5.82 -12.09 22.81
CA VAL A 822 -4.67 -11.19 22.97
C VAL A 822 -3.65 -11.71 23.99
N LEU A 823 -2.35 -11.47 23.75
CA LEU A 823 -1.25 -11.80 24.66
C LEU A 823 -0.89 -10.61 25.58
N LEU A 824 -0.96 -10.82 26.90
CA LEU A 824 -0.40 -9.91 27.91
C LEU A 824 0.73 -10.63 28.67
N ARG A 825 1.95 -10.09 28.64
CA ARG A 825 3.05 -10.51 29.52
C ARG A 825 3.32 -9.44 30.57
N ARG A 826 3.35 -9.84 31.83
CA ARG A 826 3.99 -9.05 32.89
C ARG A 826 5.49 -9.09 32.63
N SER A 827 6.11 -7.94 32.29
CA SER A 827 7.56 -7.87 32.29
C SER A 827 8.05 -7.93 33.73
N GLU A 828 8.78 -8.98 34.07
CA GLU A 828 9.60 -9.06 35.30
C GLU A 828 10.95 -8.35 35.10
N VAL A 829 11.16 -7.76 33.93
CA VAL A 829 12.42 -7.23 33.43
C VAL A 829 12.33 -5.71 33.36
N GLY A 830 13.11 -5.03 34.20
CA GLY A 830 13.29 -3.57 34.13
C GLY A 830 14.10 -3.14 32.90
N PRO A 831 14.28 -1.83 32.65
CA PRO A 831 14.94 -1.30 31.45
C PRO A 831 16.35 -1.83 31.16
N ARG A 832 17.05 -2.37 32.18
CA ARG A 832 18.40 -2.95 32.07
C ARG A 832 18.44 -4.40 31.56
N GLY A 833 17.31 -5.10 31.41
CA GLY A 833 17.28 -6.51 30.94
C GLY A 833 16.69 -6.73 29.55
N VAL A 834 16.49 -5.65 28.78
CA VAL A 834 16.04 -5.69 27.38
C VAL A 834 17.21 -5.85 26.41
N GLU A 835 18.46 -5.73 26.88
CA GLU A 835 19.67 -6.05 26.11
C GLU A 835 19.60 -7.50 25.57
N GLY A 836 19.37 -7.63 24.26
CA GLY A 836 19.25 -8.91 23.57
C GLY A 836 17.82 -9.44 23.35
N GLN A 837 16.76 -8.72 23.75
CA GLN A 837 15.38 -9.08 23.40
C GLN A 837 14.95 -8.47 22.06
N SER A 838 14.09 -9.19 21.33
CA SER A 838 13.54 -8.77 20.04
C SER A 838 12.33 -7.84 20.22
N ASP A 839 12.32 -6.71 19.52
CA ASP A 839 11.17 -5.80 19.42
C ASP A 839 9.89 -6.47 18.87
N PHE A 840 10.03 -7.62 18.19
CA PHE A 840 8.92 -8.35 17.57
C PHE A 840 8.45 -9.55 18.39
N GLN A 841 8.99 -9.77 19.60
CA GLN A 841 8.71 -10.96 20.39
C GLN A 841 7.22 -11.10 20.74
N GLY A 842 6.61 -12.22 20.31
CA GLY A 842 5.19 -12.53 20.57
C GLY A 842 4.25 -12.15 19.42
N LEU A 843 4.74 -11.48 18.39
CA LEU A 843 4.00 -11.29 17.13
C LEU A 843 3.98 -12.58 16.32
N SER A 844 2.90 -12.78 15.56
CA SER A 844 2.95 -13.73 14.46
C SER A 844 3.95 -13.22 13.41
N GLY A 845 4.80 -14.10 12.87
CA GLY A 845 5.85 -13.71 11.94
C GLY A 845 7.06 -12.98 12.55
N ALA A 846 7.21 -12.93 13.88
CA ALA A 846 8.34 -12.26 14.56
C ALA A 846 9.72 -12.61 13.96
N ALA A 847 10.00 -13.89 13.71
CA ALA A 847 11.26 -14.36 13.14
C ALA A 847 11.50 -13.88 11.69
N TYR A 848 10.45 -13.57 10.93
CA TYR A 848 10.57 -12.93 9.62
C TYR A 848 10.88 -11.44 9.78
N LEU A 849 10.17 -10.74 10.66
CA LEU A 849 10.39 -9.30 10.95
C LEU A 849 11.80 -9.04 11.52
N GLU A 850 12.32 -9.94 12.36
CA GLU A 850 13.70 -9.89 12.86
C GLU A 850 14.73 -9.95 11.74
N ARG A 851 14.51 -10.79 10.72
CA ARG A 851 15.39 -10.87 9.54
C ARG A 851 15.32 -9.62 8.67
N VAL A 852 14.13 -9.03 8.53
CA VAL A 852 13.93 -7.73 7.85
C VAL A 852 14.69 -6.63 8.58
N ALA A 853 14.53 -6.51 9.90
CA ALA A 853 15.21 -5.49 10.70
C ALA A 853 16.73 -5.66 10.66
N ARG A 854 17.24 -6.87 10.88
CA ARG A 854 18.69 -7.18 10.82
C ARG A 854 19.31 -7.02 9.44
N ALA A 855 18.52 -6.96 8.36
CA ALA A 855 19.04 -6.67 7.02
C ALA A 855 19.42 -5.18 6.87
N LEU A 856 18.64 -4.29 7.49
CA LEU A 856 18.82 -2.83 7.38
C LEU A 856 19.63 -2.26 8.55
N ASP A 857 19.55 -2.89 9.72
CA ASP A 857 20.38 -2.62 10.89
C ASP A 857 21.02 -3.92 11.43
N PRO A 858 22.15 -4.36 10.85
CA PRO A 858 22.81 -5.61 11.27
C PRO A 858 23.28 -5.58 12.72
N GLU A 859 23.78 -4.44 13.19
CA GLU A 859 24.29 -4.28 14.57
C GLU A 859 23.14 -4.18 15.60
N GLY A 860 21.94 -3.75 15.20
CA GLY A 860 20.80 -3.56 16.11
C GLY A 860 20.94 -2.29 16.95
N ARG A 861 21.50 -1.24 16.36
CA ARG A 861 21.77 0.06 16.99
C ARG A 861 20.57 1.00 16.93
N LEU A 862 19.69 0.90 15.96
CA LEU A 862 18.59 1.83 15.73
C LEU A 862 17.37 1.52 16.61
N ALA A 863 17.11 2.42 17.56
CA ALA A 863 15.92 2.45 18.39
C ALA A 863 15.48 1.11 19.04
N PRO A 864 16.39 0.25 19.55
CA PRO A 864 16.01 -1.05 20.09
C PRO A 864 15.10 -0.91 21.32
N GLY A 865 14.12 -1.80 21.44
CA GLY A 865 13.13 -1.77 22.51
C GLY A 865 12.07 -0.68 22.37
N ARG A 866 12.10 0.16 21.31
CA ARG A 866 11.11 1.23 21.09
C ARG A 866 9.71 0.69 20.75
N TRP A 867 9.57 -0.60 20.43
CA TRP A 867 8.29 -1.28 20.36
C TRP A 867 7.83 -1.86 21.70
N LEU A 868 8.77 -2.28 22.55
CA LEU A 868 8.48 -2.80 23.89
C LEU A 868 8.01 -1.70 24.88
N PHE A 869 8.37 -0.43 24.65
CA PHE A 869 8.14 0.68 25.59
C PHE A 869 7.32 1.89 25.08
N GLY A 870 7.04 2.00 23.78
CA GLY A 870 6.64 3.27 23.11
C GLY A 870 5.26 3.33 22.44
#